data_AF-A0A1G3ZG00-F1
#
_entry.id   AF-A0A1G3ZG00-F1
#
_cell.length_a   1.000
_cell.length_b   1.000
_cell.length_c   1.000
_cell.angle_alpha   90.00
_cell.angle_beta   90.00
_cell.angle_gamma   90.00
#
_symmetry.space_group_name_H-M   'P 1'
#
loop_
_entity.id
_entity.type
_entity.pdbx_description
1 polymer ?
#
loop_
_entity_poly.entity_id
_entity_poly.type
_entity_poly.pdbx_seq_one_letter_code
_entity_poly.pdbx_strand_id
1 'polypeptide(L)'
;MKYPSRIQAQAALLLFAVLAFSQPSQAASLDPKQAYAKKATWAETMIATRANCAEWLKEAKPKENQLTATPVPRLWALIKRDWPVQCGWFAKELPRNRYLDWFLQSHNIGFERWILDLMTKRLGETAGVLDSEVAELHRAKAGPNDPRWLDLYGRASRLDEIAAVTRTLWLGDLRKAFESQAAELMRAKALCEDAHWMAVKDRATKCADAGPAVHVGSVADLRPAIDALAAAMPERSSGEALKKRLAEAEPKWNAIIAGLLKQDAKAMEQLPALYSEVRAFRRLLLLAVRGMGGFLGTWSRVGLEQEWEEQFATLQRDLGNRAHFDAVALETFRQESLVLPGDRDPADIVLRRTAALLTDLKLAFLAPELAALRSANAAIAPANAEARYVLFADASRLRRQIAFSNPLLSFDKLLFLKRHLCIYNHMCDQYYGMTARPGGAVCVLERPFSPDASVRDILANSVVERGRLKGQKLSGGPMKDCNLRFDGLGNLSGDETEGGSFISPDVSFDGKQIAFAYVECRGERGHREHTDASRGHWDEGRSYHVFKANADGSRLEQLTDGTWNEFDPCWMPSGRIAFISERRGGYLRCGRICPTYTLHDMADDGSDIRCISPHETNEWHPSVAHDGLIVWTRWDYVDRHGVVAHMPWTTTPDGRDPRAVHGNYSFRAKRPDMELDVRAIPGSPKFIATAAPHHGQSFGTLIIVDPRAKDDDAMGPVKRVTPEIAFPESQGGTIAYGEAWPLSEDYHICVYDAAAGTHTSGGPVGKGVYGIYLVDSFGNKELIYRDAAIGCHNPMPLAPRPKPPVISEPAKQLAAGQPVEGTMAVLDVYNSLKPWPAGTKIKALRVYQVLPQTLGSQALPHSTGVQIPFTLSVNVARKVLGTVPVESDGSAHFIVPAGKELFFQVLDENGLAVQSMRSATHLQPGEKRTCQGCHEPK
;
A
#
# COMPACT_ATOMS: atom_id res chain seq x y z
N MET A 1 -34.46 41.54 23.67
CA MET A 1 -34.27 41.56 22.21
C MET A 1 -33.99 40.14 21.77
N LYS A 2 -34.92 39.57 20.98
CA LYS A 2 -34.90 38.19 20.48
C LYS A 2 -34.61 38.24 18.98
N TYR A 3 -33.60 37.51 18.50
CA TYR A 3 -33.54 36.96 17.14
C TYR A 3 -32.89 35.56 17.22
N PRO A 4 -33.30 34.60 16.36
CA PRO A 4 -33.43 33.19 16.73
C PRO A 4 -32.41 32.24 16.10
N SER A 5 -32.45 31.01 16.63
CA SER A 5 -31.74 29.78 16.26
C SER A 5 -31.70 29.45 14.76
N ARG A 6 -30.51 29.11 14.26
CA ARG A 6 -30.32 28.27 13.06
C ARG A 6 -30.06 26.83 13.49
N ILE A 7 -31.16 26.12 13.71
CA ILE A 7 -31.25 24.67 13.61
C ILE A 7 -31.30 24.32 12.11
N GLN A 8 -30.66 23.20 11.74
CA GLN A 8 -30.65 22.55 10.42
C GLN A 8 -29.82 23.19 9.28
N ALA A 9 -28.56 22.74 9.19
CA ALA A 9 -27.78 22.78 7.95
C ALA A 9 -26.99 21.47 7.79
N GLN A 10 -27.67 20.31 7.82
CA GLN A 10 -27.10 19.01 7.40
C GLN A 10 -28.23 17.97 7.28
N ALA A 11 -29.15 18.19 6.34
CA ALA A 11 -30.08 17.15 5.86
C ALA A 11 -30.70 17.62 4.54
N ALA A 12 -29.92 17.69 3.46
CA ALA A 12 -30.41 17.81 2.08
C ALA A 12 -29.28 17.61 1.07
N LEU A 13 -28.84 16.36 0.88
CA LEU A 13 -28.11 15.96 -0.33
C LEU A 13 -28.61 14.59 -0.81
N LEU A 14 -29.92 14.38 -0.67
CA LEU A 14 -30.72 13.34 -1.30
C LEU A 14 -32.17 13.83 -1.24
N LEU A 15 -32.85 13.81 -2.40
CA LEU A 15 -34.19 14.33 -2.68
C LEU A 15 -34.37 15.86 -2.67
N PHE A 16 -34.21 16.49 -3.84
CA PHE A 16 -35.17 17.47 -4.37
C PHE A 16 -34.94 17.61 -5.88
N ALA A 17 -35.38 16.60 -6.62
CA ALA A 17 -36.03 16.85 -7.90
C ALA A 17 -37.51 17.10 -7.59
N VAL A 18 -38.12 18.02 -8.33
CA VAL A 18 -39.56 18.37 -8.37
C VAL A 18 -39.97 19.59 -7.51
N LEU A 19 -40.33 20.64 -8.26
CA LEU A 19 -41.14 21.83 -7.93
C LEU A 19 -40.51 22.98 -7.10
N ALA A 20 -39.90 23.93 -7.81
CA ALA A 20 -40.06 25.35 -7.53
C ALA A 20 -39.93 26.15 -8.85
N PHE A 21 -41.07 26.61 -9.37
CA PHE A 21 -41.16 27.63 -10.41
C PHE A 21 -40.99 29.00 -9.77
N SER A 22 -40.05 29.80 -10.27
CA SER A 22 -40.05 31.26 -10.13
C SER A 22 -39.50 31.90 -11.41
N GLN A 23 -40.09 33.02 -11.79
CA GLN A 23 -40.16 33.65 -13.12
C GLN A 23 -38.84 33.92 -13.87
N PRO A 24 -38.91 34.05 -15.22
CA PRO A 24 -37.76 33.94 -16.10
C PRO A 24 -36.99 35.25 -16.23
N SER A 25 -35.66 35.20 -16.04
CA SER A 25 -34.79 36.10 -16.80
C SER A 25 -34.89 35.69 -18.26
N GLN A 26 -35.23 36.62 -19.16
CA GLN A 26 -35.18 36.41 -20.61
C GLN A 26 -33.72 36.16 -21.05
N ALA A 27 -33.27 34.91 -20.91
CA ALA A 27 -32.23 34.32 -21.73
C ALA A 27 -32.94 33.35 -22.68
N ALA A 28 -32.62 33.39 -23.96
CA ALA A 28 -33.26 32.59 -25.00
C ALA A 28 -33.44 31.13 -24.54
N SER A 29 -34.69 30.75 -24.24
CA SER A 29 -35.02 29.40 -23.82
C SER A 29 -35.05 28.51 -25.05
N LEU A 30 -33.93 27.88 -25.39
CA LEU A 30 -33.97 26.78 -26.34
C LEU A 30 -34.74 25.62 -25.72
N ASP A 31 -35.75 25.11 -26.44
CA ASP A 31 -36.40 23.85 -26.08
C ASP A 31 -35.35 22.73 -26.13
N PRO A 32 -35.02 22.08 -25.00
CA PRO A 32 -34.04 21.00 -24.98
C PRO A 32 -34.40 19.84 -25.91
N LYS A 33 -35.69 19.65 -26.25
CA LYS A 33 -36.11 18.64 -27.23
C LYS A 33 -35.71 19.02 -28.67
N GLN A 34 -35.60 20.32 -28.96
CA GLN A 34 -35.15 20.82 -30.26
C GLN A 34 -33.62 20.87 -30.36
N ALA A 35 -32.92 21.10 -29.24
CA ALA A 35 -31.46 21.08 -29.18
C ALA A 35 -30.87 19.66 -29.16
N TYR A 36 -31.60 18.67 -28.65
CA TYR A 36 -31.21 17.26 -28.74
C TYR A 36 -31.42 16.73 -30.16
N ALA A 37 -30.32 16.48 -30.87
CA ALA A 37 -30.36 15.99 -32.24
C ALA A 37 -30.02 14.50 -32.28
N LYS A 38 -31.01 13.64 -32.01
CA LYS A 38 -30.83 12.19 -32.18
C LYS A 38 -30.52 11.86 -33.64
N LYS A 39 -29.42 11.15 -33.87
CA LYS A 39 -28.96 10.67 -35.19
C LYS A 39 -28.90 9.14 -35.21
N ALA A 40 -28.42 8.58 -36.32
CA ALA A 40 -28.34 7.14 -36.51
C ALA A 40 -27.29 6.51 -35.58
N THR A 41 -26.20 7.22 -35.28
CA THR A 41 -25.15 6.75 -34.36
C THR A 41 -25.05 7.63 -33.11
N TRP A 42 -24.42 7.08 -32.07
CA TRP A 42 -24.09 7.85 -30.87
C TRP A 42 -23.16 9.03 -31.18
N ALA A 43 -22.13 8.83 -32.00
CA ALA A 43 -21.16 9.86 -32.35
C ALA A 43 -21.83 11.04 -33.08
N GLU A 44 -22.65 10.75 -34.09
CA GLU A 44 -23.42 11.77 -34.80
C GLU A 44 -24.39 12.52 -33.86
N THR A 45 -25.02 11.80 -32.94
CA THR A 45 -25.93 12.39 -31.93
C THR A 45 -25.17 13.35 -31.01
N MET A 46 -24.00 12.94 -30.52
CA MET A 46 -23.13 13.74 -29.66
C MET A 46 -22.61 14.99 -30.37
N ILE A 47 -22.10 14.85 -31.60
CA ILE A 47 -21.59 15.96 -32.41
C ILE A 47 -22.71 16.94 -32.79
N ALA A 48 -23.86 16.44 -33.27
CA ALA A 48 -24.98 17.30 -33.64
C ALA A 48 -25.52 18.07 -32.43
N THR A 49 -25.61 17.41 -31.28
CA THR A 49 -26.03 18.08 -30.03
C THR A 49 -24.97 19.08 -29.54
N ARG A 50 -23.67 18.78 -29.66
CA ARG A 50 -22.57 19.72 -29.35
C ARG A 50 -22.58 20.95 -30.27
N ALA A 51 -22.87 20.77 -31.56
CA ALA A 51 -23.02 21.87 -32.51
C ALA A 51 -24.20 22.79 -32.12
N ASN A 52 -25.34 22.21 -31.75
CA ASN A 52 -26.50 22.96 -31.26
C ASN A 52 -26.18 23.73 -29.96
N CYS A 53 -25.41 23.14 -29.04
CA CYS A 53 -24.92 23.83 -27.85
C CYS A 53 -23.95 24.97 -28.17
N ALA A 54 -23.08 24.79 -29.17
CA ALA A 54 -22.13 25.81 -29.58
C ALA A 54 -22.81 27.04 -30.21
N GLU A 55 -23.85 26.83 -31.02
CA GLU A 55 -24.69 27.93 -31.53
C GLU A 55 -25.41 28.67 -30.40
N TRP A 56 -26.00 27.94 -29.45
CA TRP A 56 -26.60 28.56 -28.26
C TRP A 56 -25.63 29.39 -27.44
N LEU A 57 -24.39 28.91 -27.26
CA LEU A 57 -23.36 29.63 -26.51
C LEU A 57 -22.99 30.99 -27.13
N LYS A 58 -23.03 31.11 -28.46
CA LYS A 58 -22.78 32.38 -29.16
C LYS A 58 -23.85 33.43 -28.81
N GLU A 59 -25.08 32.99 -28.60
CA GLU A 59 -26.23 33.85 -28.30
C GLU A 59 -26.36 34.16 -26.80
N ALA A 60 -26.18 33.16 -25.93
CA ALA A 60 -26.54 33.25 -24.51
C ALA A 60 -25.42 33.76 -23.56
N LYS A 61 -24.14 33.66 -23.95
CA LYS A 61 -22.96 34.12 -23.18
C LYS A 61 -23.03 33.90 -21.65
N PRO A 62 -23.20 32.65 -21.16
CA PRO A 62 -23.28 32.39 -19.73
C PRO A 62 -21.97 32.76 -19.01
N LYS A 63 -22.05 33.18 -17.73
CA LYS A 63 -20.88 33.46 -16.89
C LYS A 63 -20.10 32.17 -16.60
N GLU A 64 -18.78 32.29 -16.42
CA GLU A 64 -17.89 31.19 -16.03
C GLU A 64 -18.45 30.44 -14.79
N ASN A 65 -18.37 29.10 -14.80
CA ASN A 65 -18.81 28.19 -13.74
C ASN A 65 -20.33 28.01 -13.49
N GLN A 66 -21.20 28.32 -14.46
CA GLN A 66 -22.66 28.08 -14.36
C GLN A 66 -23.17 26.92 -15.24
N LEU A 67 -22.53 25.75 -15.22
CA LEU A 67 -22.97 24.58 -16.02
C LEU A 67 -24.42 24.13 -15.74
N THR A 68 -24.88 24.24 -14.49
CA THR A 68 -26.25 23.89 -14.09
C THR A 68 -27.32 24.83 -14.65
N ALA A 69 -26.92 26.02 -15.09
CA ALA A 69 -27.80 26.99 -15.76
C ALA A 69 -27.83 26.83 -17.30
N THR A 70 -27.06 25.89 -17.86
CA THR A 70 -27.07 25.55 -19.29
C THR A 70 -28.10 24.46 -19.61
N PRO A 71 -28.52 24.28 -20.88
CA PRO A 71 -29.33 23.13 -21.26
C PRO A 71 -28.57 21.78 -21.20
N VAL A 72 -27.24 21.79 -21.06
CA VAL A 72 -26.37 20.59 -21.18
C VAL A 72 -26.73 19.47 -20.20
N PRO A 73 -26.99 19.69 -18.90
CA PRO A 73 -27.37 18.59 -18.00
C PRO A 73 -28.67 17.88 -18.41
N ARG A 74 -29.65 18.62 -18.94
CA ARG A 74 -30.92 18.05 -19.44
C ARG A 74 -30.72 17.29 -20.76
N LEU A 75 -29.93 17.86 -21.67
CA LEU A 75 -29.56 17.19 -22.93
C LEU A 75 -28.78 15.90 -22.66
N TRP A 76 -27.84 15.91 -21.72
CA TRP A 76 -27.12 14.72 -21.30
C TRP A 76 -28.04 13.62 -20.78
N ALA A 77 -29.08 13.98 -20.00
CA ALA A 77 -30.06 13.00 -19.54
C ALA A 77 -30.84 12.34 -20.71
N LEU A 78 -31.15 13.10 -21.78
CA LEU A 78 -31.79 12.57 -22.99
C LEU A 78 -30.84 11.66 -23.79
N ILE A 79 -29.59 12.08 -23.98
CA ILE A 79 -28.57 11.27 -24.66
C ILE A 79 -28.33 9.98 -23.87
N LYS A 80 -28.17 10.06 -22.54
CA LYS A 80 -27.95 8.89 -21.67
C LYS A 80 -29.12 7.91 -21.70
N ARG A 81 -30.36 8.39 -21.85
CA ARG A 81 -31.53 7.52 -22.02
C ARG A 81 -31.44 6.71 -23.31
N ASP A 82 -31.03 7.35 -24.40
CA ASP A 82 -31.00 6.73 -25.73
C ASP A 82 -29.70 5.92 -25.97
N TRP A 83 -28.60 6.28 -25.30
CA TRP A 83 -27.25 5.73 -25.46
C TRP A 83 -26.58 5.43 -24.10
N PRO A 84 -27.19 4.60 -23.24
CA PRO A 84 -26.75 4.42 -21.85
C PRO A 84 -25.34 3.83 -21.72
N VAL A 85 -24.94 2.95 -22.63
CA VAL A 85 -23.64 2.27 -22.61
C VAL A 85 -22.51 3.25 -22.95
N GLN A 86 -22.62 3.94 -24.09
CA GLN A 86 -21.62 4.89 -24.56
C GLN A 86 -21.48 6.08 -23.61
N CYS A 87 -22.59 6.61 -23.08
CA CYS A 87 -22.56 7.63 -22.04
C CYS A 87 -21.91 7.14 -20.74
N GLY A 88 -22.06 5.86 -20.40
CA GLY A 88 -21.38 5.23 -19.28
C GLY A 88 -19.86 5.26 -19.43
N TRP A 89 -19.34 4.85 -20.60
CA TRP A 89 -17.91 4.95 -20.90
C TRP A 89 -17.43 6.40 -20.82
N PHE A 90 -18.10 7.32 -21.50
CA PHE A 90 -17.69 8.73 -21.58
C PHE A 90 -17.68 9.42 -20.20
N ALA A 91 -18.64 9.10 -19.31
CA ALA A 91 -18.67 9.63 -17.95
C ALA A 91 -17.60 9.01 -17.03
N LYS A 92 -17.23 7.74 -17.26
CA LYS A 92 -16.17 7.05 -16.51
C LYS A 92 -14.81 7.70 -16.74
N GLU A 93 -14.50 8.08 -17.99
CA GLU A 93 -13.21 8.69 -18.35
C GLU A 93 -13.09 10.16 -17.89
N LEU A 94 -14.22 10.81 -17.57
CA LEU A 94 -14.28 12.22 -17.22
C LEU A 94 -15.04 12.47 -15.90
N PRO A 95 -14.46 12.12 -14.74
CA PRO A 95 -15.14 12.25 -13.46
C PRO A 95 -15.44 13.72 -13.09
N ARG A 96 -16.32 13.91 -12.10
CA ARG A 96 -16.71 15.23 -11.54
C ARG A 96 -17.30 16.19 -12.57
N ASN A 97 -18.17 15.68 -13.44
CA ASN A 97 -18.95 16.43 -14.44
C ASN A 97 -18.16 17.03 -15.61
N ARG A 98 -16.86 16.73 -15.76
CA ARG A 98 -16.06 17.18 -16.92
C ARG A 98 -16.59 16.69 -18.27
N TYR A 99 -17.33 15.58 -18.30
CA TYR A 99 -18.01 15.11 -19.51
C TYR A 99 -19.09 16.09 -20.01
N LEU A 100 -19.63 16.95 -19.14
CA LEU A 100 -20.57 18.00 -19.52
C LEU A 100 -19.84 19.19 -20.15
N ASP A 101 -18.64 19.53 -19.64
CA ASP A 101 -17.81 20.62 -20.16
C ASP A 101 -17.42 20.41 -21.63
N TRP A 102 -17.32 19.15 -22.06
CA TRP A 102 -17.01 18.80 -23.45
C TRP A 102 -17.97 19.43 -24.47
N PHE A 103 -19.27 19.51 -24.14
CA PHE A 103 -20.28 20.15 -24.99
C PHE A 103 -20.01 21.66 -25.19
N LEU A 104 -19.28 22.28 -24.28
CA LEU A 104 -18.96 23.71 -24.28
C LEU A 104 -17.63 24.02 -24.98
N GLN A 105 -16.80 23.00 -25.26
CA GLN A 105 -15.44 23.15 -25.81
C GLN A 105 -15.36 22.81 -27.31
N SER A 106 -16.33 23.21 -28.12
CA SER A 106 -16.46 22.80 -29.54
C SER A 106 -15.37 23.26 -30.51
N HIS A 107 -14.34 23.97 -30.04
CA HIS A 107 -13.26 24.57 -30.83
C HIS A 107 -11.89 23.91 -30.61
N ASN A 108 -11.76 22.94 -29.70
CA ASN A 108 -10.47 22.33 -29.34
C ASN A 108 -10.50 20.80 -29.51
N ILE A 109 -9.49 20.26 -30.20
CA ILE A 109 -9.26 18.82 -30.43
C ILE A 109 -8.43 18.12 -29.33
N GLY A 110 -7.98 18.88 -28.32
CA GLY A 110 -7.09 18.39 -27.26
C GLY A 110 -7.74 17.27 -26.44
N PHE A 111 -9.07 17.29 -26.33
CA PHE A 111 -9.82 16.27 -25.63
C PHE A 111 -9.84 14.93 -26.39
N GLU A 112 -10.19 14.94 -27.67
CA GLU A 112 -10.30 13.74 -28.51
C GLU A 112 -8.94 13.03 -28.63
N ARG A 113 -7.85 13.81 -28.66
CA ARG A 113 -6.48 13.28 -28.61
C ARG A 113 -6.15 12.67 -27.26
N TRP A 114 -6.51 13.34 -26.18
CA TRP A 114 -6.24 12.87 -24.82
C TRP A 114 -6.97 11.55 -24.51
N ILE A 115 -8.24 11.43 -24.88
CA ILE A 115 -9.01 10.21 -24.59
C ILE A 115 -8.51 9.02 -25.41
N LEU A 116 -8.05 9.23 -26.64
CA LEU A 116 -7.44 8.16 -27.44
C LEU A 116 -6.07 7.75 -26.92
N ASP A 117 -5.22 8.69 -26.48
CA ASP A 117 -3.96 8.37 -25.81
C ASP A 117 -4.20 7.53 -24.53
N LEU A 118 -5.23 7.88 -23.75
CA LEU A 118 -5.65 7.10 -22.59
C LEU A 118 -6.12 5.67 -22.97
N MET A 119 -6.85 5.53 -24.07
CA MET A 119 -7.31 4.23 -24.57
C MET A 119 -6.16 3.37 -25.11
N THR A 120 -5.24 3.96 -25.89
CA THR A 120 -4.04 3.28 -26.40
C THR A 120 -3.21 2.70 -25.25
N LYS A 121 -3.00 3.49 -24.19
CA LYS A 121 -2.28 3.04 -22.98
C LYS A 121 -2.96 1.84 -22.30
N ARG A 122 -4.29 1.80 -22.27
CA ARG A 122 -5.07 0.74 -21.61
C ARG A 122 -5.17 -0.55 -22.43
N LEU A 123 -5.22 -0.41 -23.75
CA LEU A 123 -5.28 -1.52 -24.70
C LEU A 123 -3.92 -2.22 -24.86
N GLY A 124 -2.81 -1.51 -24.62
CA GLY A 124 -1.46 -2.07 -24.67
C GLY A 124 -1.15 -2.63 -26.06
N GLU A 125 -0.71 -3.90 -26.15
CA GLU A 125 -0.37 -4.56 -27.42
C GLU A 125 -1.54 -4.61 -28.42
N THR A 126 -2.79 -4.63 -27.93
CA THR A 126 -3.98 -4.63 -28.80
C THR A 126 -4.26 -3.26 -29.42
N ALA A 127 -3.59 -2.18 -28.97
CA ALA A 127 -3.83 -0.83 -29.45
C ALA A 127 -3.36 -0.59 -30.89
N GLY A 128 -2.43 -1.41 -31.41
CA GLY A 128 -1.85 -1.22 -32.75
C GLY A 128 -2.87 -1.22 -33.89
N VAL A 129 -4.07 -1.78 -33.66
CA VAL A 129 -5.18 -1.73 -34.62
C VAL A 129 -5.82 -0.34 -34.75
N LEU A 130 -5.53 0.58 -33.82
CA LEU A 130 -6.01 1.96 -33.84
C LEU A 130 -5.09 2.88 -34.66
N ASP A 131 -3.79 2.58 -34.70
CA ASP A 131 -2.74 3.50 -35.15
C ASP A 131 -2.95 4.01 -36.58
N SER A 132 -3.37 3.14 -37.50
CA SER A 132 -3.60 3.52 -38.89
C SER A 132 -4.70 4.56 -39.05
N GLU A 133 -5.78 4.43 -38.26
CA GLU A 133 -6.92 5.35 -38.28
C GLU A 133 -6.64 6.64 -37.51
N VAL A 134 -5.93 6.57 -36.37
CA VAL A 134 -5.45 7.77 -35.67
C VAL A 134 -4.57 8.60 -36.60
N ALA A 135 -3.63 7.95 -37.29
CA ALA A 135 -2.77 8.62 -38.27
C ALA A 135 -3.56 9.17 -39.46
N GLU A 136 -4.62 8.48 -39.91
CA GLU A 136 -5.54 8.96 -40.95
C GLU A 136 -6.24 10.27 -40.51
N LEU A 137 -6.78 10.32 -39.29
CA LEU A 137 -7.44 11.52 -38.75
C LEU A 137 -6.47 12.70 -38.62
N HIS A 138 -5.22 12.44 -38.23
CA HIS A 138 -4.17 13.45 -38.21
C HIS A 138 -3.83 13.97 -39.60
N ARG A 139 -3.63 13.07 -40.58
CA ARG A 139 -3.36 13.46 -41.98
C ARG A 139 -4.51 14.25 -42.59
N ALA A 140 -5.75 13.87 -42.29
CA ALA A 140 -6.95 14.54 -42.76
C ALA A 140 -7.23 15.88 -42.06
N LYS A 141 -6.45 16.26 -41.04
CA LYS A 141 -6.70 17.46 -40.20
C LYS A 141 -8.13 17.51 -39.65
N ALA A 142 -8.65 16.36 -39.20
CA ALA A 142 -9.99 16.24 -38.65
C ALA A 142 -10.23 17.22 -37.49
N GLY A 143 -11.28 18.04 -37.62
CA GLY A 143 -11.64 19.06 -36.62
C GLY A 143 -12.29 18.48 -35.35
N PRO A 144 -12.53 19.32 -34.32
CA PRO A 144 -13.08 18.89 -33.02
C PRO A 144 -14.53 18.36 -33.08
N ASN A 145 -15.23 18.65 -34.17
CA ASN A 145 -16.60 18.17 -34.41
C ASN A 145 -16.65 17.10 -35.51
N ASP A 146 -15.51 16.51 -35.89
CA ASP A 146 -15.49 15.38 -36.82
C ASP A 146 -15.97 14.11 -36.09
N PRO A 147 -17.10 13.48 -36.50
CA PRO A 147 -17.67 12.34 -35.80
C PRO A 147 -16.74 11.13 -35.76
N ARG A 148 -15.76 11.04 -36.67
CA ARG A 148 -14.81 9.92 -36.71
C ARG A 148 -13.98 9.79 -35.44
N TRP A 149 -13.76 10.88 -34.70
CA TRP A 149 -13.10 10.82 -33.39
C TRP A 149 -13.91 10.02 -32.37
N LEU A 150 -15.21 10.27 -32.28
CA LEU A 150 -16.11 9.58 -31.36
C LEU A 150 -16.43 8.16 -31.83
N ASP A 151 -16.53 7.92 -33.14
CA ASP A 151 -16.69 6.57 -33.68
C ASP A 151 -15.47 5.67 -33.37
N LEU A 152 -14.26 6.22 -33.51
CA LEU A 152 -13.03 5.51 -33.14
C LEU A 152 -12.97 5.26 -31.63
N TYR A 153 -13.34 6.24 -30.81
CA TYR A 153 -13.45 6.07 -29.35
C TYR A 153 -14.47 4.98 -28.96
N GLY A 154 -15.66 4.96 -29.58
CA GLY A 154 -16.67 3.95 -29.32
C GLY A 154 -16.21 2.54 -29.66
N ARG A 155 -15.53 2.38 -30.82
CA ARG A 155 -14.93 1.09 -31.23
C ARG A 155 -13.78 0.67 -30.32
N ALA A 156 -12.89 1.60 -29.95
CA ALA A 156 -11.82 1.36 -28.99
C ALA A 156 -12.38 0.92 -27.62
N SER A 157 -13.50 1.49 -27.19
CA SER A 157 -14.19 1.11 -25.95
C SER A 157 -14.75 -0.32 -26.03
N ARG A 158 -15.29 -0.74 -27.18
CA ARG A 158 -15.69 -2.13 -27.40
C ARG A 158 -14.52 -3.11 -27.41
N LEU A 159 -13.43 -2.72 -28.05
CA LEU A 159 -12.20 -3.50 -28.05
C LEU A 159 -11.69 -3.68 -26.60
N ASP A 160 -11.72 -2.63 -25.78
CA ASP A 160 -11.34 -2.68 -24.36
C ASP A 160 -12.26 -3.62 -23.56
N GLU A 161 -13.58 -3.58 -23.78
CA GLU A 161 -14.51 -4.50 -23.14
C GLU A 161 -14.23 -5.97 -23.48
N ILE A 162 -13.92 -6.28 -24.74
CA ILE A 162 -13.57 -7.65 -25.14
C ILE A 162 -12.20 -8.02 -24.55
N ALA A 163 -11.20 -7.14 -24.67
CA ALA A 163 -9.88 -7.37 -24.10
C ALA A 163 -9.94 -7.64 -22.58
N ALA A 164 -10.82 -6.94 -21.86
CA ALA A 164 -11.04 -7.18 -20.44
C ALA A 164 -11.54 -8.60 -20.15
N VAL A 165 -12.42 -9.14 -21.01
CA VAL A 165 -12.91 -10.53 -20.90
C VAL A 165 -11.86 -11.52 -21.38
N THR A 166 -11.19 -11.30 -22.51
CA THR A 166 -10.20 -12.25 -23.03
C THR A 166 -8.99 -12.39 -22.13
N ARG A 167 -8.65 -11.36 -21.33
CA ARG A 167 -7.65 -11.43 -20.26
C ARG A 167 -8.00 -12.43 -19.15
N THR A 168 -9.26 -12.83 -19.00
CA THR A 168 -9.67 -13.88 -18.04
C THR A 168 -9.63 -15.28 -18.62
N LEU A 169 -9.39 -15.43 -19.93
CA LEU A 169 -9.26 -16.74 -20.58
C LEU A 169 -7.91 -17.36 -20.27
N TRP A 170 -7.93 -18.58 -19.72
CA TRP A 170 -6.71 -19.33 -19.41
C TRP A 170 -6.01 -19.89 -20.65
N LEU A 171 -6.78 -20.38 -21.63
CA LEU A 171 -6.24 -20.90 -22.90
C LEU A 171 -5.88 -19.76 -23.85
N GLY A 172 -4.60 -19.66 -24.17
CA GLY A 172 -4.04 -18.70 -25.12
C GLY A 172 -4.63 -18.83 -26.53
N ASP A 173 -4.98 -20.04 -26.97
CA ASP A 173 -5.61 -20.28 -28.27
C ASP A 173 -6.95 -19.54 -28.39
N LEU A 174 -7.80 -19.64 -27.36
CA LEU A 174 -9.10 -18.96 -27.31
C LEU A 174 -8.93 -17.46 -27.18
N ARG A 175 -8.01 -17.02 -26.32
CA ARG A 175 -7.69 -15.59 -26.16
C ARG A 175 -7.28 -14.94 -27.47
N LYS A 176 -6.25 -15.49 -28.14
CA LYS A 176 -5.75 -14.99 -29.43
C LYS A 176 -6.85 -15.00 -30.50
N ALA A 177 -7.67 -16.05 -30.54
CA ALA A 177 -8.76 -16.15 -31.50
C ALA A 177 -9.85 -15.08 -31.31
N PHE A 178 -10.29 -14.82 -30.07
CA PHE A 178 -11.28 -13.77 -29.80
C PHE A 178 -10.72 -12.37 -29.98
N GLU A 179 -9.46 -12.13 -29.59
CA GLU A 179 -8.77 -10.86 -29.86
C GLU A 179 -8.63 -10.61 -31.37
N SER A 180 -8.33 -11.65 -32.17
CA SER A 180 -8.30 -11.54 -33.63
C SER A 180 -9.67 -11.20 -34.23
N GLN A 181 -10.76 -11.83 -33.75
CA GLN A 181 -12.12 -11.50 -34.19
C GLN A 181 -12.49 -10.05 -33.87
N ALA A 182 -12.13 -9.55 -32.68
CA ALA A 182 -12.35 -8.15 -32.32
C ALA A 182 -11.51 -7.19 -33.19
N ALA A 183 -10.26 -7.56 -33.50
CA ALA A 183 -9.41 -6.79 -34.40
C ALA A 183 -9.94 -6.78 -35.85
N GLU A 184 -10.61 -7.83 -36.30
CA GLU A 184 -11.30 -7.83 -37.61
C GLU A 184 -12.47 -6.85 -37.63
N LEU A 185 -13.27 -6.77 -36.56
CA LEU A 185 -14.33 -5.76 -36.44
C LEU A 185 -13.77 -4.34 -36.45
N MET A 186 -12.63 -4.11 -35.79
CA MET A 186 -11.90 -2.83 -35.88
C MET A 186 -11.52 -2.51 -37.34
N ARG A 187 -10.86 -3.45 -38.03
CA ARG A 187 -10.40 -3.28 -39.42
C ARG A 187 -11.55 -3.09 -40.40
N ALA A 188 -12.69 -3.73 -40.16
CA ALA A 188 -13.91 -3.58 -40.93
C ALA A 188 -14.65 -2.26 -40.64
N LYS A 189 -14.15 -1.43 -39.70
CA LYS A 189 -14.79 -0.19 -39.24
C LYS A 189 -16.22 -0.41 -38.75
N ALA A 190 -16.50 -1.58 -38.15
CA ALA A 190 -17.81 -1.90 -37.60
C ALA A 190 -18.18 -0.92 -36.46
N LEU A 191 -19.33 -0.25 -36.57
CA LEU A 191 -19.80 0.72 -35.58
C LEU A 191 -19.86 0.09 -34.18
N CYS A 192 -19.74 0.89 -33.12
CA CYS A 192 -19.72 0.37 -31.74
C CYS A 192 -21.06 -0.25 -31.29
N GLU A 193 -22.12 0.06 -32.03
CA GLU A 193 -23.47 -0.47 -31.94
C GLU A 193 -23.64 -1.83 -32.65
N ASP A 194 -22.68 -2.24 -33.49
CA ASP A 194 -22.75 -3.50 -34.22
C ASP A 194 -22.86 -4.69 -33.25
N ALA A 195 -23.87 -5.53 -33.44
CA ALA A 195 -24.17 -6.68 -32.59
C ALA A 195 -23.02 -7.71 -32.56
N HIS A 196 -22.15 -7.74 -33.58
CA HIS A 196 -20.99 -8.64 -33.62
C HIS A 196 -20.00 -8.38 -32.48
N TRP A 197 -19.86 -7.13 -32.01
CA TRP A 197 -19.04 -6.83 -30.83
C TRP A 197 -19.51 -7.60 -29.60
N MET A 198 -20.82 -7.57 -29.35
CA MET A 198 -21.43 -8.29 -28.23
C MET A 198 -21.38 -9.80 -28.45
N ALA A 199 -21.59 -10.29 -29.67
CA ALA A 199 -21.48 -11.71 -29.97
C ALA A 199 -20.07 -12.27 -29.67
N VAL A 200 -19.00 -11.53 -29.99
CA VAL A 200 -17.62 -11.92 -29.64
C VAL A 200 -17.43 -11.89 -28.12
N LYS A 201 -17.84 -10.82 -27.46
CA LYS A 201 -17.74 -10.67 -25.99
C LYS A 201 -18.48 -11.77 -25.23
N ASP A 202 -19.71 -12.08 -25.64
CA ASP A 202 -20.53 -13.09 -24.99
C ASP A 202 -19.94 -14.49 -25.16
N ARG A 203 -19.35 -14.80 -26.34
CA ARG A 203 -18.61 -16.05 -26.56
C ARG A 203 -17.37 -16.15 -25.67
N ALA A 204 -16.57 -15.10 -25.62
CA ALA A 204 -15.39 -15.06 -24.75
C ALA A 204 -15.81 -15.22 -23.27
N THR A 205 -16.89 -14.56 -22.85
CA THR A 205 -17.41 -14.63 -21.48
C THR A 205 -17.83 -16.05 -21.12
N LYS A 206 -18.52 -16.77 -22.02
CA LYS A 206 -18.89 -18.17 -21.81
C LYS A 206 -17.70 -19.12 -21.73
N CYS A 207 -16.59 -18.76 -22.38
CA CYS A 207 -15.35 -19.53 -22.33
C CYS A 207 -14.48 -19.21 -21.12
N ALA A 208 -14.81 -18.17 -20.34
CA ALA A 208 -14.06 -17.80 -19.15
C ALA A 208 -14.07 -18.94 -18.13
N ASP A 209 -12.88 -19.28 -17.63
CA ASP A 209 -12.73 -20.25 -16.55
C ASP A 209 -12.94 -19.54 -15.20
N ALA A 210 -13.58 -20.23 -14.25
CA ALA A 210 -13.71 -19.76 -12.87
C ALA A 210 -12.42 -20.09 -12.09
N GLY A 211 -11.29 -19.57 -12.55
CA GLY A 211 -9.99 -19.76 -11.89
C GLY A 211 -9.00 -18.67 -12.30
N PRO A 212 -8.21 -18.12 -11.38
CA PRO A 212 -7.22 -17.10 -11.72
C PRO A 212 -6.20 -17.69 -12.69
N ALA A 213 -6.20 -17.22 -13.93
CA ALA A 213 -5.21 -17.58 -14.93
C ALA A 213 -4.02 -16.63 -14.83
N VAL A 214 -2.91 -17.08 -14.24
CA VAL A 214 -1.73 -16.23 -14.07
C VAL A 214 -0.74 -16.46 -15.23
N HIS A 215 -0.57 -17.71 -15.69
CA HIS A 215 0.20 -18.04 -16.89
C HIS A 215 -0.67 -18.63 -18.02
N VAL A 216 -0.92 -17.81 -19.06
CA VAL A 216 -1.67 -18.19 -20.27
C VAL A 216 -0.88 -19.22 -21.07
N GLY A 217 -1.45 -20.40 -21.29
CA GLY A 217 -0.83 -21.46 -22.10
C GLY A 217 -1.64 -21.78 -23.34
N SER A 218 -0.98 -22.17 -24.44
CA SER A 218 -1.66 -22.58 -25.67
C SER A 218 -1.35 -24.04 -26.00
N VAL A 219 -2.35 -24.79 -26.47
CA VAL A 219 -2.17 -26.17 -26.95
C VAL A 219 -1.17 -26.20 -28.10
N ALA A 220 -1.26 -25.22 -29.02
CA ALA A 220 -0.34 -25.10 -30.16
C ALA A 220 1.13 -24.92 -29.75
N ASP A 221 1.40 -24.43 -28.53
CA ASP A 221 2.75 -24.15 -28.05
C ASP A 221 3.39 -25.38 -27.36
N LEU A 222 2.62 -26.44 -27.03
CA LEU A 222 3.11 -27.60 -26.29
C LEU A 222 4.11 -28.46 -27.07
N ARG A 223 3.85 -28.72 -28.36
CA ARG A 223 4.77 -29.52 -29.20
C ARG A 223 6.12 -28.81 -29.37
N PRO A 224 6.17 -27.52 -29.81
CA PRO A 224 7.41 -26.77 -29.86
C PRO A 224 8.15 -26.74 -28.52
N ALA A 225 7.44 -26.68 -27.40
CA ALA A 225 8.05 -26.68 -26.07
C ALA A 225 8.75 -27.99 -25.74
N ILE A 226 8.11 -29.13 -26.01
CA ILE A 226 8.72 -30.46 -25.81
C ILE A 226 9.99 -30.60 -26.65
N ASP A 227 9.95 -30.21 -27.92
CA ASP A 227 11.10 -30.31 -28.82
C ASP A 227 12.25 -29.38 -28.38
N ALA A 228 11.94 -28.14 -27.99
CA ALA A 228 12.93 -27.18 -27.52
C ALA A 228 13.60 -27.62 -26.21
N LEU A 229 12.83 -28.14 -25.25
CA LEU A 229 13.36 -28.68 -23.99
C LEU A 229 14.22 -29.94 -24.22
N ALA A 230 13.78 -30.83 -25.11
CA ALA A 230 14.53 -32.03 -25.49
C ALA A 230 15.89 -31.68 -26.11
N ALA A 231 15.94 -30.67 -26.97
CA ALA A 231 17.17 -30.21 -27.60
C ALA A 231 18.10 -29.47 -26.62
N ALA A 232 17.54 -28.60 -25.77
CA ALA A 232 18.32 -27.76 -24.86
C ALA A 232 18.79 -28.49 -23.59
N MET A 233 18.09 -29.54 -23.17
CA MET A 233 18.36 -30.30 -21.94
C MET A 233 18.21 -31.81 -22.15
N PRO A 234 19.02 -32.44 -23.03
CA PRO A 234 18.83 -33.84 -23.43
C PRO A 234 18.98 -34.83 -22.27
N GLU A 235 19.85 -34.56 -21.30
CA GLU A 235 20.08 -35.43 -20.14
C GLU A 235 19.04 -35.24 -19.01
N ARG A 236 18.15 -34.25 -19.13
CA ARG A 236 17.19 -33.87 -18.08
C ARG A 236 15.73 -33.90 -18.53
N SER A 237 15.42 -34.19 -19.79
CA SER A 237 14.06 -34.17 -20.33
C SER A 237 13.67 -35.50 -20.98
N SER A 238 12.50 -36.04 -20.61
CA SER A 238 11.92 -37.25 -21.22
C SER A 238 10.96 -36.91 -22.37
N GLY A 239 11.51 -36.49 -23.52
CA GLY A 239 10.71 -35.93 -24.63
C GLY A 239 9.76 -36.91 -25.33
N GLU A 240 10.19 -38.13 -25.63
CA GLU A 240 9.42 -39.05 -26.49
C GLU A 240 8.10 -39.53 -25.87
N ALA A 241 8.07 -39.80 -24.57
CA ALA A 241 6.85 -40.21 -23.89
C ALA A 241 5.80 -39.09 -23.88
N LEU A 242 6.21 -37.84 -23.67
CA LEU A 242 5.33 -36.68 -23.74
C LEU A 242 4.82 -36.45 -25.17
N LYS A 243 5.68 -36.61 -26.18
CA LYS A 243 5.30 -36.46 -27.59
C LYS A 243 4.19 -37.41 -27.98
N LYS A 244 4.28 -38.68 -27.56
CA LYS A 244 3.25 -39.68 -27.82
C LYS A 244 1.92 -39.29 -27.17
N ARG A 245 1.94 -38.94 -25.89
CA ARG A 245 0.72 -38.52 -25.15
C ARG A 245 0.08 -37.27 -25.75
N LEU A 246 0.87 -36.31 -26.19
CA LEU A 246 0.34 -35.12 -26.87
C LEU A 246 -0.31 -35.48 -28.21
N ALA A 247 0.30 -36.38 -28.99
CA ALA A 247 -0.26 -36.79 -30.29
C ALA A 247 -1.63 -37.48 -30.17
N GLU A 248 -1.89 -38.14 -29.04
CA GLU A 248 -3.18 -38.77 -28.73
C GLU A 248 -4.25 -37.74 -28.29
N ALA A 249 -3.86 -36.68 -27.58
CA ALA A 249 -4.79 -35.72 -26.96
C ALA A 249 -5.06 -34.47 -27.82
N GLU A 250 -4.05 -33.97 -28.53
CA GLU A 250 -4.06 -32.71 -29.29
C GLU A 250 -5.21 -32.62 -30.33
N PRO A 251 -5.52 -33.67 -31.14
CA PRO A 251 -6.63 -33.60 -32.09
C PRO A 251 -7.98 -33.36 -31.41
N LYS A 252 -8.22 -33.99 -30.26
CA LYS A 252 -9.44 -33.83 -29.46
C LYS A 252 -9.54 -32.39 -28.93
N TRP A 253 -8.46 -31.86 -28.36
CA TRP A 253 -8.44 -30.50 -27.82
C TRP A 253 -8.68 -29.44 -28.90
N ASN A 254 -8.03 -29.57 -30.05
CA ASN A 254 -8.21 -28.67 -31.18
C ASN A 254 -9.65 -28.70 -31.73
N ALA A 255 -10.28 -29.88 -31.76
CA ALA A 255 -11.68 -30.01 -32.17
C ALA A 255 -12.63 -29.28 -31.19
N ILE A 256 -12.39 -29.39 -29.88
CA ILE A 256 -13.17 -28.66 -28.86
C ILE A 256 -12.97 -27.15 -29.01
N ILE A 257 -11.72 -26.68 -29.13
CA ILE A 257 -11.41 -25.26 -29.32
C ILE A 257 -12.11 -24.69 -30.57
N ALA A 258 -12.04 -25.41 -31.69
CA ALA A 258 -12.72 -25.02 -32.91
C ALA A 258 -14.26 -24.98 -32.76
N GLY A 259 -14.83 -25.91 -32.00
CA GLY A 259 -16.26 -25.92 -31.66
C GLY A 259 -16.67 -24.74 -30.77
N LEU A 260 -15.86 -24.38 -29.77
CA LEU A 260 -16.10 -23.24 -28.88
C LEU A 260 -16.16 -21.92 -29.65
N LEU A 261 -15.25 -21.71 -30.61
CA LEU A 261 -15.25 -20.52 -31.47
C LEU A 261 -16.51 -20.42 -32.34
N LYS A 262 -17.18 -21.55 -32.60
CA LYS A 262 -18.42 -21.66 -33.38
C LYS A 262 -19.70 -21.78 -32.53
N GLN A 263 -19.62 -21.67 -31.20
CA GLN A 263 -20.72 -21.91 -30.25
C GLN A 263 -21.35 -23.31 -30.33
N ASP A 264 -20.56 -24.35 -30.58
CA ASP A 264 -21.04 -25.72 -30.48
C ASP A 264 -21.39 -26.07 -29.02
N ALA A 265 -22.66 -26.42 -28.75
CA ALA A 265 -23.15 -26.77 -27.43
C ALA A 265 -22.37 -27.94 -26.80
N LYS A 266 -21.95 -28.93 -27.60
CA LYS A 266 -21.16 -30.06 -27.13
C LYS A 266 -19.76 -29.64 -26.73
N ALA A 267 -19.16 -28.70 -27.45
CA ALA A 267 -17.85 -28.16 -27.11
C ALA A 267 -17.90 -27.35 -25.80
N MET A 268 -18.99 -26.62 -25.56
CA MET A 268 -19.23 -25.90 -24.30
C MET A 268 -19.32 -26.85 -23.10
N GLU A 269 -20.03 -27.98 -23.23
CA GLU A 269 -20.08 -29.01 -22.18
C GLU A 269 -18.70 -29.63 -21.89
N GLN A 270 -17.84 -29.70 -22.89
CA GLN A 270 -16.49 -30.27 -22.79
C GLN A 270 -15.42 -29.28 -22.31
N LEU A 271 -15.73 -27.99 -22.20
CA LEU A 271 -14.78 -26.94 -21.82
C LEU A 271 -14.08 -27.20 -20.47
N PRO A 272 -14.78 -27.59 -19.37
CA PRO A 272 -14.10 -27.87 -18.10
C PRO A 272 -13.12 -29.05 -18.20
N ALA A 273 -13.48 -30.09 -18.96
CA ALA A 273 -12.62 -31.25 -19.19
C ALA A 273 -11.38 -30.86 -20.02
N LEU A 274 -11.55 -30.03 -21.06
CA LEU A 274 -10.44 -29.48 -21.83
C LEU A 274 -9.46 -28.73 -20.93
N TYR A 275 -9.93 -27.82 -20.08
CA TYR A 275 -9.07 -27.09 -19.16
C TYR A 275 -8.31 -28.00 -18.20
N SER A 276 -9.00 -28.99 -17.61
CA SER A 276 -8.38 -29.96 -16.72
C SER A 276 -7.30 -30.79 -17.42
N GLU A 277 -7.58 -31.29 -18.62
CA GLU A 277 -6.64 -32.11 -19.40
C GLU A 277 -5.40 -31.33 -19.83
N VAL A 278 -5.55 -30.09 -20.31
CA VAL A 278 -4.40 -29.26 -20.71
C VAL A 278 -3.58 -28.85 -19.49
N ARG A 279 -4.20 -28.47 -18.36
CA ARG A 279 -3.48 -28.18 -17.09
C ARG A 279 -2.68 -29.40 -16.63
N ALA A 280 -3.29 -30.59 -16.65
CA ALA A 280 -2.62 -31.83 -16.30
C ALA A 280 -1.43 -32.12 -17.24
N PHE A 281 -1.56 -31.84 -18.54
CA PHE A 281 -0.46 -32.00 -19.48
C PHE A 281 0.69 -31.02 -19.25
N ARG A 282 0.41 -29.74 -18.98
CA ARG A 282 1.45 -28.76 -18.63
C ARG A 282 2.20 -29.16 -17.35
N ARG A 283 1.47 -29.69 -16.36
CA ARG A 283 2.09 -30.27 -15.17
C ARG A 283 3.01 -31.45 -15.52
N LEU A 284 2.62 -32.33 -16.45
CA LEU A 284 3.50 -33.41 -16.93
C LEU A 284 4.75 -32.88 -17.63
N LEU A 285 4.63 -31.80 -18.41
CA LEU A 285 5.77 -31.13 -19.05
C LEU A 285 6.77 -30.62 -18.00
N LEU A 286 6.29 -29.98 -16.92
CA LEU A 286 7.12 -29.55 -15.79
C LEU A 286 7.78 -30.73 -15.08
N LEU A 287 7.00 -31.78 -14.78
CA LEU A 287 7.50 -32.99 -14.08
C LEU A 287 8.50 -33.81 -14.90
N ALA A 288 8.53 -33.63 -16.22
CA ALA A 288 9.51 -34.28 -17.09
C ALA A 288 10.93 -33.72 -16.94
N VAL A 289 11.11 -32.59 -16.24
CA VAL A 289 12.43 -32.13 -15.80
C VAL A 289 12.94 -33.03 -14.68
N ARG A 290 14.09 -33.68 -14.91
CA ARG A 290 14.71 -34.59 -13.96
C ARG A 290 14.87 -33.94 -12.57
N GLY A 291 14.32 -34.60 -11.55
CA GLY A 291 14.36 -34.17 -10.15
C GLY A 291 13.16 -33.32 -9.71
N MET A 292 12.42 -32.72 -10.64
CA MET A 292 11.29 -31.82 -10.33
C MET A 292 10.17 -32.52 -9.55
N GLY A 293 9.75 -33.72 -10.00
CA GLY A 293 8.67 -34.46 -9.33
C GLY A 293 9.00 -34.87 -7.90
N GLY A 294 10.26 -35.28 -7.64
CA GLY A 294 10.71 -35.56 -6.27
C GLY A 294 10.73 -34.30 -5.40
N PHE A 295 11.22 -33.19 -5.95
CA PHE A 295 11.25 -31.91 -5.25
C PHE A 295 9.86 -31.39 -4.89
N LEU A 296 8.92 -31.36 -5.84
CA LEU A 296 7.53 -30.92 -5.59
C LEU A 296 6.79 -31.87 -4.64
N GLY A 297 7.06 -33.18 -4.71
CA GLY A 297 6.53 -34.15 -3.75
C GLY A 297 6.95 -33.83 -2.31
N THR A 298 8.25 -33.53 -2.12
CA THR A 298 8.81 -33.11 -0.83
C THR A 298 8.16 -31.82 -0.33
N TRP A 299 7.96 -30.81 -1.18
CA TRP A 299 7.40 -29.50 -0.82
C TRP A 299 5.88 -29.35 -1.03
N SER A 300 5.14 -30.47 -1.06
CA SER A 300 3.72 -30.51 -1.45
C SER A 300 2.78 -29.64 -0.62
N ARG A 301 3.16 -29.28 0.63
CA ARG A 301 2.34 -28.47 1.54
C ARG A 301 2.43 -26.95 1.32
N VAL A 302 3.38 -26.47 0.52
CA VAL A 302 3.63 -25.02 0.33
C VAL A 302 2.88 -24.44 -0.86
N GLY A 303 2.48 -25.26 -1.84
CA GLY A 303 1.79 -24.78 -3.05
C GLY A 303 2.71 -24.09 -4.06
N LEU A 304 3.94 -24.59 -4.23
CA LEU A 304 4.97 -23.95 -5.08
C LEU A 304 4.56 -23.79 -6.55
N GLU A 305 3.78 -24.71 -7.11
CA GLU A 305 3.33 -24.62 -8.51
C GLU A 305 2.49 -23.34 -8.73
N GLN A 306 1.55 -23.06 -7.84
CA GLN A 306 0.74 -21.83 -7.89
C GLN A 306 1.59 -20.58 -7.66
N GLU A 307 2.50 -20.62 -6.68
CA GLU A 307 3.41 -19.50 -6.38
C GLU A 307 4.28 -19.14 -7.59
N TRP A 308 4.81 -20.13 -8.31
CA TRP A 308 5.62 -19.89 -9.50
C TRP A 308 4.80 -19.32 -10.67
N GLU A 309 3.55 -19.77 -10.86
CA GLU A 309 2.65 -19.13 -11.83
C GLU A 309 2.40 -17.66 -11.50
N GLU A 310 2.14 -17.34 -10.21
CA GLU A 310 1.93 -15.98 -9.70
C GLU A 310 3.17 -15.08 -9.90
N GLN A 311 4.36 -15.59 -9.57
CA GLN A 311 5.62 -14.87 -9.79
C GLN A 311 5.92 -14.67 -11.27
N PHE A 312 5.69 -15.69 -12.12
CA PHE A 312 5.94 -15.60 -13.56
C PHE A 312 5.12 -14.47 -14.19
N ALA A 313 3.82 -14.38 -13.89
CA ALA A 313 2.99 -13.32 -14.45
C ALA A 313 3.29 -11.95 -13.86
N THR A 314 3.71 -11.88 -12.59
CA THR A 314 4.13 -10.62 -11.99
C THR A 314 5.37 -10.08 -12.70
N LEU A 315 6.37 -10.91 -12.95
CA LEU A 315 7.54 -10.51 -13.73
C LEU A 315 7.19 -10.20 -15.20
N GLN A 316 6.20 -10.89 -15.79
CA GLN A 316 5.70 -10.56 -17.13
C GLN A 316 5.10 -9.14 -17.16
N ARG A 317 4.38 -8.73 -16.12
CA ARG A 317 3.86 -7.35 -15.98
C ARG A 317 5.00 -6.35 -15.79
N ASP A 318 5.99 -6.69 -14.96
CA ASP A 318 7.16 -5.85 -14.71
C ASP A 318 7.98 -5.58 -15.98
N LEU A 319 8.13 -6.60 -16.84
CA LEU A 319 8.75 -6.48 -18.16
C LEU A 319 8.03 -5.52 -19.10
N GLY A 320 6.69 -5.44 -18.98
CA GLY A 320 5.89 -4.44 -19.69
C GLY A 320 6.05 -3.01 -19.16
N ASN A 321 6.72 -2.84 -18.01
CA ASN A 321 6.83 -1.58 -17.29
C ASN A 321 8.28 -1.13 -17.04
N ARG A 322 9.18 -1.37 -17.98
CA ARG A 322 10.62 -0.99 -17.87
C ARG A 322 10.83 0.48 -17.55
N ALA A 323 10.00 1.36 -18.09
CA ALA A 323 10.10 2.80 -17.86
C ALA A 323 10.02 3.17 -16.37
N HIS A 324 9.25 2.42 -15.56
CA HIS A 324 9.24 2.58 -14.11
C HIS A 324 10.59 2.20 -13.48
N PHE A 325 11.14 1.04 -13.85
CA PHE A 325 12.46 0.60 -13.35
C PHE A 325 13.57 1.57 -13.75
N ASP A 326 13.56 2.09 -14.97
CA ASP A 326 14.50 3.13 -15.42
C ASP A 326 14.38 4.40 -14.58
N ALA A 327 13.16 4.81 -14.25
CA ALA A 327 12.90 6.01 -13.43
C ALA A 327 13.38 5.88 -11.98
N VAL A 328 13.32 4.67 -11.40
CA VAL A 328 13.71 4.43 -9.99
C VAL A 328 15.09 3.79 -9.83
N ALA A 329 15.84 3.60 -10.91
CA ALA A 329 17.13 2.89 -10.87
C ALA A 329 18.14 3.51 -9.90
N LEU A 330 18.22 4.85 -9.81
CA LEU A 330 19.12 5.55 -8.88
C LEU A 330 18.65 5.52 -7.43
N GLU A 331 17.36 5.26 -7.22
CA GLU A 331 16.74 5.12 -5.90
C GLU A 331 16.78 3.67 -5.40
N THR A 332 17.27 2.72 -6.21
CA THR A 332 17.25 1.30 -5.89
C THR A 332 18.52 0.88 -5.17
N PHE A 333 18.38 0.03 -4.14
CA PHE A 333 19.49 -0.40 -3.29
C PHE A 333 20.49 -1.30 -4.04
N ARG A 334 20.00 -2.24 -4.86
CA ARG A 334 20.79 -3.13 -5.70
C ARG A 334 20.24 -3.16 -7.12
N GLN A 335 21.10 -2.94 -8.12
CA GLN A 335 20.70 -2.93 -9.54
C GLN A 335 20.15 -4.29 -10.00
N GLU A 336 20.56 -5.37 -9.36
CA GLU A 336 20.11 -6.74 -9.62
C GLU A 336 18.58 -6.90 -9.43
N SER A 337 17.97 -6.11 -8.55
CA SER A 337 16.52 -6.12 -8.33
C SER A 337 15.72 -5.46 -9.46
N LEU A 338 16.34 -4.72 -10.37
CA LEU A 338 15.64 -4.10 -11.49
C LEU A 338 15.30 -5.12 -12.60
N VAL A 339 14.39 -4.74 -13.47
CA VAL A 339 14.25 -5.34 -14.81
C VAL A 339 15.21 -4.62 -15.75
N LEU A 340 16.18 -5.37 -16.30
CA LEU A 340 17.25 -4.81 -17.11
C LEU A 340 16.93 -4.91 -18.61
N PRO A 341 17.48 -4.02 -19.46
CA PRO A 341 17.23 -4.06 -20.91
C PRO A 341 17.48 -5.42 -21.59
N GLY A 342 18.41 -6.22 -21.06
CA GLY A 342 18.73 -7.55 -21.58
C GLY A 342 17.79 -8.68 -21.16
N ASP A 343 16.90 -8.46 -20.18
CA ASP A 343 15.96 -9.48 -19.72
C ASP A 343 14.85 -9.65 -20.77
N ARG A 344 14.77 -10.76 -21.49
CA ARG A 344 13.77 -10.94 -22.56
C ARG A 344 12.41 -11.39 -22.04
N ASP A 345 12.40 -12.12 -20.93
CA ASP A 345 11.21 -12.68 -20.28
C ASP A 345 11.50 -13.00 -18.79
N PRO A 346 10.52 -13.55 -18.02
CA PRO A 346 10.70 -13.86 -16.61
C PRO A 346 11.83 -14.87 -16.30
N ALA A 347 12.13 -15.80 -17.21
CA ALA A 347 13.17 -16.80 -17.00
C ALA A 347 14.57 -16.16 -16.99
N ASP A 348 14.81 -15.18 -17.86
CA ASP A 348 16.06 -14.40 -17.85
C ASP A 348 16.26 -13.68 -16.50
N ILE A 349 15.20 -13.03 -15.99
CA ILE A 349 15.23 -12.30 -14.72
C ILE A 349 15.58 -13.25 -13.56
N VAL A 350 14.85 -14.36 -13.41
CA VAL A 350 15.07 -15.29 -12.29
C VAL A 350 16.45 -15.92 -12.36
N LEU A 351 16.95 -16.31 -13.53
CA LEU A 351 18.29 -16.87 -13.66
C LEU A 351 19.38 -15.86 -13.27
N ARG A 352 19.22 -14.60 -13.67
CA ARG A 352 20.16 -13.52 -13.32
C ARG A 352 20.16 -13.24 -11.83
N ARG A 353 18.99 -13.10 -11.22
CA ARG A 353 18.86 -12.86 -9.77
C ARG A 353 19.32 -14.06 -8.94
N THR A 354 19.08 -15.28 -9.43
CA THR A 354 19.61 -16.52 -8.81
C THR A 354 21.13 -16.59 -8.90
N ALA A 355 21.74 -16.10 -9.98
CA ALA A 355 23.19 -16.00 -10.09
C ALA A 355 23.80 -15.02 -9.08
N ALA A 356 23.15 -13.87 -8.86
CA ALA A 356 23.56 -12.91 -7.83
C ALA A 356 23.51 -13.54 -6.43
N LEU A 357 22.37 -14.18 -6.10
CA LEU A 357 22.19 -14.90 -4.84
C LEU A 357 23.24 -16.01 -4.63
N LEU A 358 23.49 -16.83 -5.66
CA LEU A 358 24.50 -17.90 -5.60
C LEU A 358 25.91 -17.36 -5.33
N THR A 359 26.24 -16.25 -5.96
CA THR A 359 27.53 -15.57 -5.82
C THR A 359 27.71 -15.04 -4.41
N ASP A 360 26.68 -14.39 -3.87
CA ASP A 360 26.70 -13.82 -2.52
C ASP A 360 26.87 -14.92 -1.44
N LEU A 361 26.11 -16.02 -1.54
CA LEU A 361 26.19 -17.14 -0.60
C LEU A 361 27.39 -18.07 -0.81
N LYS A 362 28.16 -17.89 -1.89
CA LYS A 362 29.39 -18.64 -2.19
C LYS A 362 29.20 -20.17 -2.27
N LEU A 363 28.06 -20.64 -2.77
CA LEU A 363 27.72 -22.07 -2.84
C LEU A 363 28.21 -22.70 -4.16
N ALA A 364 29.53 -22.76 -4.36
CA ALA A 364 30.16 -23.16 -5.63
C ALA A 364 29.67 -24.52 -6.19
N PHE A 365 29.23 -25.45 -5.34
CA PHE A 365 28.73 -26.77 -5.77
C PHE A 365 27.42 -26.71 -6.57
N LEU A 366 26.65 -25.62 -6.51
CA LEU A 366 25.42 -25.41 -7.30
C LEU A 366 25.66 -24.63 -8.60
N ALA A 367 26.88 -24.14 -8.83
CA ALA A 367 27.22 -23.37 -10.04
C ALA A 367 27.04 -24.17 -11.36
N PRO A 368 27.40 -25.48 -11.45
CA PRO A 368 27.20 -26.24 -12.67
C PRO A 368 25.71 -26.36 -13.07
N GLU A 369 24.82 -26.50 -12.10
CA GLU A 369 23.38 -26.62 -12.35
C GLU A 369 22.79 -25.31 -12.89
N LEU A 370 23.19 -24.17 -12.30
CA LEU A 370 22.82 -22.85 -12.81
C LEU A 370 23.39 -22.60 -14.22
N ALA A 371 24.63 -23.01 -14.48
CA ALA A 371 25.25 -22.87 -15.80
C ALA A 371 24.49 -23.66 -16.88
N ALA A 372 24.05 -24.88 -16.58
CA ALA A 372 23.23 -25.69 -17.47
C ALA A 372 21.89 -25.00 -17.78
N LEU A 373 21.21 -24.46 -16.77
CA LEU A 373 19.96 -23.72 -16.95
C LEU A 373 20.15 -22.45 -17.79
N ARG A 374 21.22 -21.69 -17.56
CA ARG A 374 21.55 -20.51 -18.38
C ARG A 374 21.84 -20.87 -19.83
N SER A 375 22.52 -21.99 -20.08
CA SER A 375 22.77 -22.50 -21.43
C SER A 375 21.47 -22.88 -22.14
N ALA A 376 20.59 -23.64 -21.47
CA ALA A 376 19.27 -23.98 -22.02
C ALA A 376 18.42 -22.73 -22.30
N ASN A 377 18.45 -21.76 -21.38
CA ASN A 377 17.78 -20.47 -21.52
C ASN A 377 18.35 -19.59 -22.65
N ALA A 378 19.62 -19.76 -23.04
CA ALA A 378 20.15 -19.10 -24.22
C ALA A 378 19.67 -19.77 -25.51
N ALA A 379 19.52 -21.10 -25.51
CA ALA A 379 19.10 -21.89 -26.67
C ALA A 379 17.59 -21.81 -26.99
N ILE A 380 16.73 -21.61 -25.99
CA ILE A 380 15.27 -21.55 -26.18
C ILE A 380 14.83 -20.09 -26.35
N ALA A 381 14.23 -19.79 -27.50
CA ALA A 381 13.70 -18.45 -27.80
C ALA A 381 12.53 -18.05 -26.87
N PRO A 382 12.41 -16.78 -26.47
CA PRO A 382 11.29 -16.28 -25.64
C PRO A 382 9.89 -16.54 -26.22
N ALA A 383 9.77 -16.67 -27.55
CA ALA A 383 8.51 -17.00 -28.21
C ALA A 383 7.96 -18.39 -27.82
N ASN A 384 8.80 -19.29 -27.29
CA ASN A 384 8.38 -20.61 -26.80
C ASN A 384 7.95 -20.54 -25.32
N ALA A 385 6.85 -19.84 -25.04
CA ALA A 385 6.44 -19.46 -23.69
C ALA A 385 6.33 -20.65 -22.71
N GLU A 386 5.83 -21.81 -23.16
CA GLU A 386 5.71 -23.02 -22.33
C GLU A 386 7.09 -23.57 -21.90
N ALA A 387 8.05 -23.68 -22.82
CA ALA A 387 9.40 -24.12 -22.48
C ALA A 387 10.12 -23.11 -21.57
N ARG A 388 9.89 -21.81 -21.80
CA ARG A 388 10.45 -20.73 -20.98
C ARG A 388 9.89 -20.75 -19.57
N TYR A 389 8.60 -21.06 -19.39
CA TYR A 389 8.01 -21.26 -18.06
C TYR A 389 8.62 -22.46 -17.33
N VAL A 390 8.86 -23.58 -18.02
CA VAL A 390 9.53 -24.75 -17.42
C VAL A 390 10.95 -24.40 -16.95
N LEU A 391 11.71 -23.63 -17.74
CA LEU A 391 13.03 -23.12 -17.33
C LEU A 391 12.94 -22.18 -16.12
N PHE A 392 11.95 -21.29 -16.10
CA PHE A 392 11.67 -20.41 -14.96
C PHE A 392 11.37 -21.21 -13.68
N ALA A 393 10.53 -22.24 -13.77
CA ALA A 393 10.18 -23.09 -12.63
C ALA A 393 11.40 -23.90 -12.14
N ASP A 394 12.22 -24.44 -13.04
CA ASP A 394 13.44 -25.15 -12.64
C ASP A 394 14.51 -24.21 -12.04
N ALA A 395 14.60 -22.98 -12.55
CA ALA A 395 15.42 -21.93 -11.95
C ALA A 395 14.90 -21.54 -10.55
N SER A 396 13.58 -21.44 -10.37
CA SER A 396 12.95 -21.13 -9.07
C SER A 396 13.15 -22.25 -8.05
N ARG A 397 13.12 -23.52 -8.49
CA ARG A 397 13.54 -24.67 -7.66
C ARG A 397 14.98 -24.48 -7.16
N LEU A 398 15.92 -24.23 -8.08
CA LEU A 398 17.34 -24.05 -7.73
C LEU A 398 17.54 -22.85 -6.81
N ARG A 399 16.86 -21.73 -7.10
CA ARG A 399 16.84 -20.52 -6.27
C ARG A 399 16.42 -20.83 -4.83
N ARG A 400 15.36 -21.62 -4.62
CA ARG A 400 14.95 -22.05 -3.27
C ARG A 400 16.04 -22.84 -2.55
N GLN A 401 16.67 -23.79 -3.23
CA GLN A 401 17.75 -24.59 -2.64
C GLN A 401 18.94 -23.71 -2.20
N ILE A 402 19.29 -22.73 -3.04
CA ILE A 402 20.33 -21.74 -2.73
C ILE A 402 19.89 -20.86 -1.54
N ALA A 403 18.70 -20.26 -1.61
CA ALA A 403 18.18 -19.34 -0.61
C ALA A 403 18.09 -19.98 0.79
N PHE A 404 17.61 -21.22 0.87
CA PHE A 404 17.45 -21.93 2.14
C PHE A 404 18.75 -22.57 2.65
N SER A 405 19.84 -22.47 1.88
CA SER A 405 21.19 -22.76 2.35
C SER A 405 21.88 -21.54 2.99
N ASN A 406 21.18 -20.40 3.11
CA ASN A 406 21.73 -19.19 3.70
C ASN A 406 22.03 -19.40 5.21
N PRO A 407 23.27 -19.20 5.67
CA PRO A 407 23.66 -19.41 7.07
C PRO A 407 22.97 -18.47 8.07
N LEU A 408 22.39 -17.35 7.59
CA LEU A 408 21.60 -16.44 8.42
C LEU A 408 20.26 -17.05 8.86
N LEU A 409 19.83 -18.16 8.24
CA LEU A 409 18.60 -18.89 8.56
C LEU A 409 18.83 -19.97 9.64
N SER A 410 19.73 -19.71 10.59
CA SER A 410 20.20 -20.67 11.60
C SER A 410 19.24 -20.89 12.79
N PHE A 411 18.00 -20.42 12.69
CA PHE A 411 16.94 -20.60 13.69
C PHE A 411 15.84 -21.54 13.16
N ASP A 412 15.19 -22.26 14.08
CA ASP A 412 14.23 -23.32 13.76
C ASP A 412 12.77 -22.91 13.98
N LYS A 413 12.52 -21.70 14.49
CA LYS A 413 11.17 -21.22 14.83
C LYS A 413 10.96 -19.76 14.41
N LEU A 414 9.80 -19.48 13.82
CA LEU A 414 9.29 -18.14 13.58
C LEU A 414 8.01 -17.91 14.39
N LEU A 415 7.98 -16.85 15.20
CA LEU A 415 6.73 -16.28 15.71
C LEU A 415 6.06 -15.48 14.58
N PHE A 416 4.74 -15.60 14.46
CA PHE A 416 3.93 -14.75 13.58
C PHE A 416 2.47 -14.72 14.08
N LEU A 417 1.68 -13.77 13.58
CA LEU A 417 0.24 -13.71 13.82
C LEU A 417 -0.54 -14.18 12.60
N LYS A 418 -1.66 -14.86 12.82
CA LYS A 418 -2.75 -14.90 11.85
C LYS A 418 -3.74 -13.83 12.24
N ARG A 419 -4.11 -12.93 11.32
CA ARG A 419 -5.17 -11.93 11.54
C ARG A 419 -5.78 -11.45 10.22
N HIS A 420 -6.97 -10.86 10.30
CA HIS A 420 -7.51 -10.09 9.20
C HIS A 420 -6.93 -8.67 9.19
N LEU A 421 -6.95 -8.02 8.03
CA LEU A 421 -6.78 -6.57 7.97
C LEU A 421 -7.95 -5.87 8.68
N CYS A 422 -7.72 -4.64 9.14
CA CYS A 422 -8.80 -3.86 9.74
C CYS A 422 -9.86 -3.51 8.69
N ILE A 423 -11.09 -3.29 9.13
CA ILE A 423 -12.24 -3.03 8.24
C ILE A 423 -12.28 -1.61 7.68
N TYR A 424 -11.32 -0.75 8.07
CA TYR A 424 -11.28 0.65 7.69
C TYR A 424 -9.88 1.07 7.26
N ASN A 425 -9.72 1.44 5.98
CA ASN A 425 -8.42 1.75 5.39
C ASN A 425 -7.96 3.18 5.74
N HIS A 426 -7.30 3.32 6.89
CA HIS A 426 -6.59 4.54 7.29
C HIS A 426 -5.52 4.20 8.32
N MET A 427 -4.37 4.89 8.27
CA MET A 427 -3.18 4.48 9.00
C MET A 427 -3.36 4.58 10.52
N CYS A 428 -4.26 5.45 10.98
CA CYS A 428 -4.55 5.59 12.39
C CYS A 428 -5.51 4.51 12.88
N ASP A 429 -6.60 4.31 12.13
CA ASP A 429 -7.77 3.54 12.55
C ASP A 429 -7.53 2.04 12.60
N GLN A 430 -6.51 1.54 11.89
CA GLN A 430 -6.11 0.14 11.93
C GLN A 430 -5.72 -0.37 13.33
N TYR A 431 -5.42 0.55 14.26
CA TYR A 431 -5.04 0.25 15.64
C TYR A 431 -6.14 0.57 16.66
N TYR A 432 -7.36 0.91 16.22
CA TYR A 432 -8.52 0.94 17.10
C TYR A 432 -9.19 -0.43 17.11
N GLY A 433 -9.42 -0.99 18.29
CA GLY A 433 -10.14 -2.25 18.43
C GLY A 433 -11.58 -2.20 17.88
N MET A 434 -12.13 -0.99 17.71
CA MET A 434 -13.40 -0.74 17.04
C MET A 434 -13.39 -1.13 15.54
N THR A 435 -12.23 -1.12 14.88
CA THR A 435 -12.09 -1.50 13.45
C THR A 435 -11.52 -2.92 13.28
N ALA A 436 -11.23 -3.60 14.39
CA ALA A 436 -10.71 -4.95 14.37
C ALA A 436 -11.78 -5.93 13.89
N ARG A 437 -11.35 -6.88 13.05
CA ARG A 437 -12.16 -8.02 12.64
C ARG A 437 -11.67 -9.25 13.42
N PRO A 438 -12.55 -9.97 14.15
CA PRO A 438 -12.15 -11.18 14.85
C PRO A 438 -11.55 -12.21 13.91
N GLY A 439 -10.51 -12.89 14.36
CA GLY A 439 -9.91 -14.02 13.64
C GLY A 439 -8.45 -14.24 13.96
N GLY A 440 -8.02 -15.49 13.77
CA GLY A 440 -6.61 -15.88 13.84
C GLY A 440 -6.09 -16.17 15.26
N ALA A 441 -4.76 -16.08 15.42
CA ALA A 441 -4.04 -16.61 16.58
C ALA A 441 -2.58 -16.13 16.62
N VAL A 442 -1.94 -16.29 17.77
CA VAL A 442 -0.49 -16.15 17.93
C VAL A 442 0.17 -17.51 17.63
N CYS A 443 0.99 -17.58 16.57
CA CYS A 443 1.47 -18.83 16.00
C CYS A 443 3.00 -18.96 16.03
N VAL A 444 3.50 -20.18 16.16
CA VAL A 444 4.87 -20.55 15.79
C VAL A 444 4.85 -21.39 14.53
N LEU A 445 5.69 -21.02 13.56
CA LEU A 445 6.09 -21.89 12.45
C LEU A 445 7.39 -22.59 12.83
N GLU A 446 7.32 -23.90 13.05
CA GLU A 446 8.47 -24.76 13.34
C GLU A 446 9.09 -25.26 12.05
N ARG A 447 10.43 -25.33 12.02
CA ARG A 447 11.26 -25.72 10.86
C ARG A 447 10.87 -24.96 9.57
N PRO A 448 10.84 -23.62 9.58
CA PRO A 448 10.28 -22.80 8.50
C PRO A 448 10.97 -23.01 7.14
N PHE A 449 12.25 -23.37 7.14
CA PHE A 449 13.05 -23.58 5.93
C PHE A 449 13.12 -25.05 5.51
N SER A 450 12.25 -25.90 6.05
CA SER A 450 12.19 -27.34 5.81
C SER A 450 10.86 -27.75 5.16
N PRO A 451 10.81 -28.84 4.39
CA PRO A 451 9.55 -29.43 3.92
C PRO A 451 8.63 -29.90 5.07
N ASP A 452 9.21 -30.20 6.25
CA ASP A 452 8.49 -30.65 7.45
C ASP A 452 7.99 -29.48 8.33
N ALA A 453 7.82 -28.30 7.73
CA ALA A 453 7.33 -27.13 8.42
C ALA A 453 5.92 -27.37 8.99
N SER A 454 5.68 -26.89 10.21
CA SER A 454 4.41 -27.04 10.90
C SER A 454 4.05 -25.81 11.71
N VAL A 455 2.77 -25.45 11.70
CA VAL A 455 2.26 -24.31 12.47
C VAL A 455 1.57 -24.80 13.74
N ARG A 456 1.85 -24.13 14.85
CA ARG A 456 1.21 -24.35 16.15
C ARG A 456 0.70 -23.02 16.70
N ASP A 457 -0.55 -22.99 17.16
CA ASP A 457 -1.06 -21.89 18.00
C ASP A 457 -0.45 -21.99 19.40
N ILE A 458 0.24 -20.93 19.83
CA ILE A 458 0.92 -20.87 21.12
C ILE A 458 -0.09 -20.86 22.27
N LEU A 459 -1.24 -20.21 22.08
CA LEU A 459 -2.19 -19.88 23.14
C LEU A 459 -3.41 -20.82 23.17
N ALA A 460 -3.47 -21.83 22.29
CA ALA A 460 -4.62 -22.74 22.17
C ALA A 460 -5.08 -23.35 23.52
N ASN A 461 -4.13 -23.63 24.40
CA ASN A 461 -4.38 -24.21 25.73
C ASN A 461 -4.13 -23.25 26.89
N SER A 462 -3.78 -22.00 26.60
CA SER A 462 -3.48 -20.99 27.60
C SER A 462 -4.74 -20.37 28.16
N VAL A 463 -4.68 -19.97 29.44
CA VAL A 463 -5.73 -19.21 30.13
C VAL A 463 -5.05 -18.00 30.76
N VAL A 464 -5.70 -16.85 30.72
CA VAL A 464 -5.17 -15.62 31.32
C VAL A 464 -5.07 -15.79 32.84
N GLU A 465 -3.89 -15.58 33.39
CA GLU A 465 -3.57 -15.79 34.81
C GLU A 465 -3.78 -14.52 35.66
N ARG A 466 -3.65 -13.34 35.03
CA ARG A 466 -3.76 -12.02 35.67
C ARG A 466 -4.45 -10.99 34.74
N GLY A 467 -5.17 -10.05 35.35
CA GLY A 467 -5.88 -8.95 34.70
C GLY A 467 -7.39 -9.16 34.62
N ARG A 468 -8.11 -8.27 33.92
CA ARG A 468 -9.58 -8.31 33.77
C ARG A 468 -10.06 -9.62 33.15
N LEU A 469 -9.29 -10.18 32.22
CA LEU A 469 -9.63 -11.42 31.53
C LEU A 469 -9.19 -12.70 32.26
N LYS A 470 -8.77 -12.61 33.53
CA LYS A 470 -8.34 -13.78 34.30
C LYS A 470 -9.35 -14.93 34.24
N GLY A 471 -8.86 -16.14 33.97
CA GLY A 471 -9.68 -17.35 33.83
C GLY A 471 -10.27 -17.56 32.44
N GLN A 472 -10.06 -16.62 31.50
CA GLN A 472 -10.55 -16.72 30.13
C GLN A 472 -9.46 -17.16 29.16
N LYS A 473 -9.85 -17.80 28.06
CA LYS A 473 -8.97 -18.05 26.91
C LYS A 473 -9.03 -16.87 25.95
N LEU A 474 -7.90 -16.50 25.37
CA LEU A 474 -7.88 -15.60 24.22
C LEU A 474 -8.17 -16.43 22.96
N SER A 475 -9.14 -16.01 22.17
CA SER A 475 -9.51 -16.71 20.94
C SER A 475 -9.77 -15.71 19.83
N GLY A 476 -9.35 -16.04 18.60
CA GLY A 476 -9.75 -15.35 17.38
C GLY A 476 -11.20 -15.61 16.98
N GLY A 477 -11.87 -16.57 17.60
CA GLY A 477 -13.23 -16.98 17.25
C GLY A 477 -13.31 -17.75 15.93
N PRO A 478 -14.52 -17.99 15.42
CA PRO A 478 -14.71 -18.71 14.17
C PRO A 478 -14.28 -17.87 12.96
N MET A 479 -13.61 -18.51 12.00
CA MET A 479 -13.29 -17.93 10.69
C MET A 479 -14.57 -17.75 9.87
N LYS A 480 -15.25 -16.61 10.06
CA LYS A 480 -16.48 -16.25 9.35
C LYS A 480 -16.37 -14.84 8.77
N ASP A 481 -17.07 -14.63 7.66
CA ASP A 481 -17.30 -13.29 7.13
C ASP A 481 -18.34 -12.57 7.99
N CYS A 482 -17.94 -11.43 8.55
CA CYS A 482 -18.80 -10.55 9.32
C CYS A 482 -19.01 -9.26 8.52
N ASN A 483 -20.25 -8.84 8.36
CA ASN A 483 -20.59 -7.57 7.73
C ASN A 483 -20.48 -6.44 8.76
N LEU A 484 -19.25 -5.99 9.01
CA LEU A 484 -18.95 -4.87 9.90
C LEU A 484 -18.72 -3.59 9.11
N ARG A 485 -19.16 -2.44 9.65
CA ARG A 485 -18.99 -1.13 9.03
C ARG A 485 -18.65 -0.08 10.08
N PHE A 486 -17.48 0.53 9.92
CA PHE A 486 -17.05 1.70 10.68
C PHE A 486 -17.30 2.97 9.86
N ASP A 487 -17.91 3.99 10.48
CA ASP A 487 -18.33 5.21 9.80
C ASP A 487 -17.24 6.30 9.70
N GLY A 488 -16.07 6.07 10.33
CA GLY A 488 -15.01 7.08 10.45
C GLY A 488 -15.32 8.21 11.44
N LEU A 489 -16.46 8.13 12.13
CA LEU A 489 -16.96 9.03 13.16
C LEU A 489 -17.09 8.30 14.52
N GLY A 490 -16.34 7.22 14.70
CA GLY A 490 -16.26 6.52 15.97
C GLY A 490 -17.36 5.49 16.22
N ASN A 491 -18.23 5.19 15.25
CA ASN A 491 -19.30 4.21 15.44
C ASN A 491 -19.14 2.97 14.56
N LEU A 492 -19.36 1.81 15.17
CA LEU A 492 -19.38 0.52 14.52
C LEU A 492 -20.81 -0.01 14.41
N SER A 493 -21.18 -0.45 13.21
CA SER A 493 -22.46 -1.12 12.92
C SER A 493 -22.23 -2.47 12.23
N GLY A 494 -23.24 -3.33 12.23
CA GLY A 494 -23.16 -4.65 11.61
C GLY A 494 -23.29 -5.81 12.59
N ASP A 495 -22.83 -6.99 12.19
CA ASP A 495 -23.04 -8.24 12.91
C ASP A 495 -22.42 -8.26 14.32
N GLU A 496 -22.99 -9.06 15.22
CA GLU A 496 -22.33 -9.42 16.47
C GLU A 496 -21.15 -10.36 16.24
N THR A 497 -20.09 -10.17 17.02
CA THR A 497 -18.80 -10.83 16.82
C THR A 497 -18.48 -11.81 17.95
N GLU A 498 -17.89 -12.93 17.57
CA GLU A 498 -17.39 -13.96 18.48
C GLU A 498 -15.87 -14.08 18.32
N GLY A 499 -15.15 -14.10 19.44
CA GLY A 499 -13.70 -14.01 19.45
C GLY A 499 -13.18 -12.60 19.21
N GLY A 500 -11.86 -12.48 19.21
CA GLY A 500 -11.11 -11.23 19.15
C GLY A 500 -10.07 -11.20 18.04
N SER A 501 -9.16 -10.23 18.10
CA SER A 501 -8.08 -10.04 17.12
C SER A 501 -6.76 -9.78 17.83
N PHE A 502 -5.66 -10.22 17.19
CA PHE A 502 -4.30 -10.08 17.69
C PHE A 502 -3.50 -9.15 16.77
N ILE A 503 -2.67 -8.27 17.34
CA ILE A 503 -1.75 -7.41 16.60
C ILE A 503 -0.39 -7.30 17.32
N SER A 504 0.61 -6.80 16.59
CA SER A 504 1.85 -6.24 17.12
C SER A 504 2.60 -7.13 18.13
N PRO A 505 3.05 -8.33 17.73
CA PRO A 505 3.85 -9.16 18.61
C PRO A 505 5.29 -8.61 18.73
N ASP A 506 5.98 -8.95 19.82
CA ASP A 506 7.44 -8.81 19.96
C ASP A 506 8.02 -9.94 20.81
N VAL A 507 9.29 -10.28 20.57
CA VAL A 507 10.03 -11.36 21.23
C VAL A 507 11.12 -10.78 22.13
N SER A 508 11.17 -11.26 23.37
CA SER A 508 12.20 -10.89 24.35
C SER A 508 13.60 -11.23 23.82
N PHE A 509 14.62 -10.49 24.26
CA PHE A 509 16.00 -10.69 23.76
C PHE A 509 16.53 -12.12 23.97
N ASP A 510 16.06 -12.83 24.98
CA ASP A 510 16.43 -14.23 25.25
C ASP A 510 15.60 -15.26 24.48
N GLY A 511 14.61 -14.82 23.70
CA GLY A 511 13.72 -15.67 22.90
C GLY A 511 12.71 -16.49 23.70
N LYS A 512 12.52 -16.21 25.00
CA LYS A 512 11.68 -17.04 25.89
C LYS A 512 10.30 -16.47 26.17
N GLN A 513 10.09 -15.18 25.95
CA GLN A 513 8.82 -14.51 26.20
C GLN A 513 8.36 -13.77 24.95
N ILE A 514 7.05 -13.66 24.84
CA ILE A 514 6.36 -12.90 23.80
C ILE A 514 5.49 -11.84 24.45
N ALA A 515 5.41 -10.68 23.83
CA ALA A 515 4.40 -9.66 24.11
C ALA A 515 3.56 -9.46 22.84
N PHE A 516 2.30 -9.08 22.98
CA PHE A 516 1.39 -8.81 21.85
C PHE A 516 0.20 -7.98 22.34
N ALA A 517 -0.60 -7.45 21.43
CA ALA A 517 -1.87 -6.81 21.79
C ALA A 517 -3.08 -7.60 21.30
N TYR A 518 -4.15 -7.60 22.10
CA TYR A 518 -5.40 -8.32 21.83
C TYR A 518 -6.62 -7.46 22.17
N VAL A 519 -7.68 -7.61 21.37
CA VAL A 519 -9.00 -7.02 21.62
C VAL A 519 -10.08 -8.08 21.52
N GLU A 520 -11.07 -8.05 22.41
CA GLU A 520 -12.17 -9.02 22.48
C GLU A 520 -13.22 -8.86 21.36
N CYS A 521 -13.22 -7.72 20.66
CA CYS A 521 -14.21 -7.33 19.66
C CYS A 521 -15.65 -7.40 20.20
N ARG A 522 -15.88 -6.99 21.45
CA ARG A 522 -17.20 -7.05 22.14
C ARG A 522 -17.42 -5.78 22.96
N GLY A 523 -18.65 -5.56 23.42
CA GLY A 523 -19.01 -4.39 24.22
C GLY A 523 -19.56 -3.23 23.39
N GLU A 524 -19.60 -2.02 23.97
CA GLU A 524 -20.19 -0.84 23.34
C GLU A 524 -19.48 -0.48 22.02
N ARG A 525 -20.27 -0.05 21.03
CA ARG A 525 -19.83 0.18 19.64
C ARG A 525 -19.71 1.65 19.25
N GLY A 526 -19.77 2.55 20.23
CA GLY A 526 -19.75 3.98 20.02
C GLY A 526 -18.54 4.63 20.70
N HIS A 527 -18.07 5.71 20.11
CA HIS A 527 -17.05 6.56 20.69
C HIS A 527 -17.60 7.36 21.88
N ARG A 528 -16.84 7.40 22.98
CA ARG A 528 -17.18 8.13 24.21
C ARG A 528 -16.59 9.54 24.15
N GLU A 529 -17.41 10.52 23.81
CA GLU A 529 -16.98 11.92 23.69
C GLU A 529 -16.73 12.58 25.05
N HIS A 530 -15.50 13.08 25.25
CA HIS A 530 -15.12 13.98 26.34
C HIS A 530 -13.77 14.63 26.03
N THR A 531 -13.40 15.64 26.83
CA THR A 531 -12.09 16.34 26.76
C THR A 531 -11.14 15.97 27.91
N ASP A 532 -11.59 15.13 28.85
CA ASP A 532 -10.81 14.67 29.99
C ASP A 532 -9.72 13.68 29.55
N ALA A 533 -8.45 14.08 29.61
CA ALA A 533 -7.32 13.25 29.20
C ALA A 533 -7.09 12.03 30.11
N SER A 534 -7.69 11.99 31.31
CA SER A 534 -7.60 10.84 32.22
C SER A 534 -8.59 9.71 31.92
N ARG A 535 -9.37 9.86 30.85
CA ARG A 535 -10.38 8.90 30.40
C ARG A 535 -10.07 8.47 28.97
N GLY A 536 -10.46 7.25 28.61
CA GLY A 536 -10.35 6.77 27.24
C GLY A 536 -11.69 6.81 26.51
N HIS A 537 -11.62 6.68 25.18
CA HIS A 537 -12.74 6.97 24.29
C HIS A 537 -13.55 5.74 23.86
N TRP A 538 -13.19 4.55 24.36
CA TRP A 538 -13.72 3.29 23.86
C TRP A 538 -14.20 2.38 25.00
N ASP A 539 -14.95 1.35 24.65
CA ASP A 539 -15.24 0.22 25.54
C ASP A 539 -13.98 -0.64 25.72
N GLU A 540 -13.75 -1.15 26.93
CA GLU A 540 -12.60 -2.01 27.22
C GLU A 540 -12.54 -3.25 26.34
N GLY A 541 -13.68 -3.82 25.92
CA GLY A 541 -13.76 -4.94 24.98
C GLY A 541 -13.58 -4.57 23.51
N ARG A 542 -13.53 -3.26 23.21
CA ARG A 542 -13.21 -2.66 21.90
C ARG A 542 -11.88 -1.90 21.91
N SER A 543 -11.09 -2.03 22.97
CA SER A 543 -9.74 -1.50 23.08
C SER A 543 -8.72 -2.62 22.97
N TYR A 544 -7.65 -2.41 22.20
CA TYR A 544 -6.49 -3.28 22.27
C TYR A 544 -5.78 -3.13 23.62
N HIS A 545 -5.43 -4.26 24.24
CA HIS A 545 -4.64 -4.32 25.48
C HIS A 545 -3.37 -5.13 25.25
N VAL A 546 -2.30 -4.78 25.97
CA VAL A 546 -1.03 -5.51 25.89
C VAL A 546 -1.05 -6.73 26.81
N PHE A 547 -0.57 -7.86 26.29
CA PHE A 547 -0.40 -9.13 26.98
C PHE A 547 1.05 -9.62 26.88
N LYS A 548 1.43 -10.49 27.81
CA LYS A 548 2.70 -11.23 27.81
C LYS A 548 2.44 -12.71 28.04
N ALA A 549 3.25 -13.57 27.43
CA ALA A 549 3.29 -15.00 27.71
C ALA A 549 4.71 -15.56 27.54
N ASN A 550 4.97 -16.75 28.06
CA ASN A 550 6.13 -17.54 27.64
C ASN A 550 5.93 -18.06 26.22
N ALA A 551 7.03 -18.31 25.51
CA ALA A 551 7.04 -18.85 24.15
C ALA A 551 6.41 -20.25 24.01
N ASP A 552 6.24 -20.97 25.13
CA ASP A 552 5.54 -22.25 25.21
C ASP A 552 4.03 -22.12 25.45
N GLY A 553 3.54 -20.90 25.71
CA GLY A 553 2.14 -20.58 26.00
C GLY A 553 1.79 -20.48 27.50
N SER A 554 2.70 -20.80 28.40
CA SER A 554 2.48 -20.64 29.85
C SER A 554 2.57 -19.18 30.31
N ARG A 555 2.06 -18.85 31.51
CA ARG A 555 2.12 -17.52 32.12
C ARG A 555 1.55 -16.42 31.23
N LEU A 556 0.35 -16.65 30.71
CA LEU A 556 -0.36 -15.64 29.93
C LEU A 556 -0.94 -14.59 30.87
N GLU A 557 -0.46 -13.35 30.76
CA GLU A 557 -0.82 -12.24 31.63
C GLU A 557 -1.30 -11.04 30.79
N GLN A 558 -2.39 -10.42 31.21
CA GLN A 558 -2.81 -9.12 30.70
C GLN A 558 -2.04 -8.01 31.45
N LEU A 559 -1.28 -7.20 30.72
CA LEU A 559 -0.46 -6.13 31.29
C LEU A 559 -1.20 -4.81 31.37
N THR A 560 -2.12 -4.54 30.43
CA THR A 560 -2.88 -3.30 30.41
C THR A 560 -4.39 -3.53 30.34
N ASP A 561 -5.16 -2.54 30.80
CA ASP A 561 -6.62 -2.57 30.81
C ASP A 561 -7.22 -1.15 30.78
N GLY A 562 -8.51 -1.08 30.47
CA GLY A 562 -9.31 0.14 30.47
C GLY A 562 -9.81 0.52 29.09
N THR A 563 -10.00 1.81 28.86
CA THR A 563 -10.76 2.35 27.72
C THR A 563 -9.87 2.96 26.63
N TRP A 564 -8.60 2.55 26.59
CA TRP A 564 -7.56 3.06 25.69
C TRP A 564 -7.02 1.91 24.85
N ASN A 565 -6.76 2.16 23.57
CA ASN A 565 -6.02 1.24 22.71
C ASN A 565 -4.53 1.34 23.04
N GLU A 566 -3.93 0.17 23.25
CA GLU A 566 -2.55 -0.03 23.65
C GLU A 566 -1.97 -1.18 22.84
N PHE A 567 -0.93 -0.89 22.06
CA PHE A 567 -0.38 -1.80 21.06
C PHE A 567 1.12 -1.54 20.81
N ASP A 568 1.72 -2.29 19.89
CA ASP A 568 3.17 -2.26 19.60
C ASP A 568 4.08 -2.36 20.84
N PRO A 569 3.90 -3.39 21.71
CA PRO A 569 4.88 -3.64 22.76
C PRO A 569 6.27 -3.91 22.16
N CYS A 570 7.30 -3.33 22.77
CA CYS A 570 8.69 -3.51 22.42
C CYS A 570 9.55 -3.70 23.67
N TRP A 571 10.27 -4.82 23.74
CA TRP A 571 11.17 -5.11 24.85
C TRP A 571 12.39 -4.19 24.86
N MET A 572 12.61 -3.50 25.98
CA MET A 572 13.79 -2.67 26.19
C MET A 572 14.92 -3.44 26.89
N PRO A 573 16.20 -3.05 26.68
CA PRO A 573 17.32 -3.71 27.35
C PRO A 573 17.24 -3.69 28.88
N SER A 574 16.55 -2.71 29.48
CA SER A 574 16.32 -2.65 30.93
C SER A 574 15.38 -3.76 31.45
N GLY A 575 14.63 -4.43 30.57
CA GLY A 575 13.56 -5.37 30.92
C GLY A 575 12.18 -4.73 30.95
N ARG A 576 12.09 -3.39 30.90
CA ARG A 576 10.83 -2.65 30.70
C ARG A 576 10.29 -2.86 29.27
N ILE A 577 9.04 -2.48 29.05
CA ILE A 577 8.36 -2.60 27.76
C ILE A 577 7.93 -1.20 27.30
N ALA A 578 8.42 -0.75 26.15
CA ALA A 578 7.89 0.43 25.45
C ALA A 578 6.65 0.03 24.64
N PHE A 579 5.69 0.92 24.45
CA PHE A 579 4.47 0.65 23.69
C PHE A 579 3.76 1.95 23.26
N ILE A 580 2.77 1.83 22.38
CA ILE A 580 1.95 2.95 21.90
C ILE A 580 0.60 2.96 22.64
N SER A 581 0.17 4.13 23.13
CA SER A 581 -1.04 4.26 23.96
C SER A 581 -1.80 5.56 23.75
N GLU A 582 -3.14 5.49 23.77
CA GLU A 582 -4.04 6.65 23.76
C GLU A 582 -4.10 7.42 25.10
N ARG A 583 -3.41 6.97 26.16
CA ARG A 583 -3.51 7.56 27.52
C ARG A 583 -3.11 9.03 27.61
N ARG A 584 -2.33 9.55 26.66
CA ARG A 584 -1.97 10.98 26.60
C ARG A 584 -3.18 11.86 26.26
N GLY A 585 -4.27 11.28 25.71
CA GLY A 585 -5.57 11.92 25.43
C GLY A 585 -5.68 12.52 24.02
N GLY A 586 -6.55 13.50 23.79
CA GLY A 586 -6.54 14.34 22.57
C GLY A 586 -6.84 13.64 21.23
N TYR A 587 -6.87 14.43 20.16
CA TYR A 587 -7.34 14.01 18.83
C TYR A 587 -6.45 14.47 17.69
N LEU A 588 -6.53 13.73 16.59
CA LEU A 588 -5.98 14.10 15.30
C LEU A 588 -6.77 15.26 14.64
N ARG A 589 -6.03 16.12 13.90
CA ARG A 589 -6.52 17.28 13.16
C ARG A 589 -7.22 16.98 11.82
N CYS A 590 -7.12 15.77 11.27
CA CYS A 590 -7.57 15.38 9.92
C CYS A 590 -9.06 14.95 9.78
N GLY A 591 -9.98 15.88 9.99
CA GLY A 591 -11.40 15.76 9.59
C GLY A 591 -12.20 14.55 10.08
N ARG A 592 -11.81 13.86 11.16
CA ARG A 592 -12.47 12.65 11.70
C ARG A 592 -12.36 12.56 13.22
N ILE A 593 -13.11 11.62 13.82
CA ILE A 593 -12.92 11.21 15.23
C ILE A 593 -11.80 10.18 15.24
N CYS A 594 -10.63 10.64 15.63
CA CYS A 594 -9.40 9.84 15.63
C CYS A 594 -8.60 10.27 16.86
N PRO A 595 -8.79 9.63 18.02
CA PRO A 595 -7.97 9.86 19.20
C PRO A 595 -6.48 9.67 18.88
N THR A 596 -5.61 10.31 19.65
CA THR A 596 -4.18 10.27 19.39
C THR A 596 -3.49 9.31 20.35
N TYR A 597 -2.63 8.44 19.83
CA TYR A 597 -1.74 7.60 20.63
C TYR A 597 -0.26 8.01 20.48
N THR A 598 0.48 7.90 21.58
CA THR A 598 1.89 8.30 21.68
C THR A 598 2.74 7.26 22.39
N LEU A 599 4.06 7.42 22.34
CA LEU A 599 5.01 6.51 22.97
C LEU A 599 4.95 6.56 24.51
N HIS A 600 4.81 5.38 25.10
CA HIS A 600 4.79 5.10 26.54
C HIS A 600 5.76 3.97 26.88
N ASP A 601 6.01 3.76 28.17
CA ASP A 601 6.65 2.55 28.67
C ASP A 601 6.03 2.07 29.98
N MET A 602 6.35 0.84 30.38
CA MET A 602 5.91 0.22 31.63
C MET A 602 6.92 -0.79 32.17
N ALA A 603 6.80 -1.11 33.45
CA ALA A 603 7.44 -2.29 34.02
C ALA A 603 6.90 -3.57 33.35
N ASP A 604 7.67 -4.66 33.40
CA ASP A 604 7.30 -5.90 32.70
C ASP A 604 6.05 -6.59 33.28
N ASP A 605 5.63 -6.18 34.48
CA ASP A 605 4.42 -6.64 35.16
C ASP A 605 3.19 -5.75 34.90
N GLY A 606 3.28 -4.79 33.98
CA GLY A 606 2.22 -3.85 33.62
C GLY A 606 2.08 -2.64 34.55
N SER A 607 2.88 -2.53 35.60
CA SER A 607 2.88 -1.37 36.50
C SER A 607 3.73 -0.21 35.98
N ASP A 608 3.64 0.94 36.64
CA ASP A 608 4.49 2.11 36.36
C ASP A 608 4.47 2.54 34.88
N ILE A 609 3.26 2.67 34.32
CA ILE A 609 3.06 3.20 32.97
C ILE A 609 3.45 4.68 32.95
N ARG A 610 4.37 5.07 32.06
CA ARG A 610 4.84 6.45 31.87
C ARG A 610 4.60 6.91 30.44
N CYS A 611 4.05 8.11 30.27
CA CYS A 611 4.04 8.79 28.98
C CYS A 611 5.43 9.38 28.73
N ILE A 612 6.16 8.83 27.76
CA ILE A 612 7.52 9.29 27.43
C ILE A 612 7.55 10.20 26.19
N SER A 613 6.43 10.36 25.48
CA SER A 613 6.26 11.33 24.39
C SER A 613 4.94 12.13 24.53
N PRO A 614 5.00 13.45 24.80
CA PRO A 614 3.81 14.31 24.90
C PRO A 614 3.34 14.85 23.54
N HIS A 615 3.76 14.23 22.43
CA HIS A 615 3.53 14.70 21.06
C HIS A 615 2.03 14.87 20.74
N GLU A 616 1.68 15.90 19.96
CA GLU A 616 0.28 16.27 19.73
C GLU A 616 -0.49 15.34 18.77
N THR A 617 0.22 14.57 17.94
CA THR A 617 -0.33 13.63 16.94
C THR A 617 0.19 12.20 17.15
N ASN A 618 -0.12 11.32 16.20
CA ASN A 618 0.10 9.88 16.31
C ASN A 618 1.57 9.46 16.10
N GLU A 619 1.93 8.39 16.81
CA GLU A 619 3.23 7.72 16.78
C GLU A 619 3.02 6.20 16.69
N TRP A 620 3.95 5.45 16.08
CA TRP A 620 3.80 4.02 15.79
C TRP A 620 5.11 3.24 15.90
N HIS A 621 4.98 1.92 16.05
CA HIS A 621 6.03 0.93 15.78
C HIS A 621 7.39 1.18 16.47
N PRO A 622 7.43 1.37 17.81
CA PRO A 622 8.70 1.40 18.50
C PRO A 622 9.48 0.09 18.33
N SER A 623 10.78 0.23 18.07
CA SER A 623 11.77 -0.84 18.13
C SER A 623 13.05 -0.33 18.81
N VAL A 624 13.97 -1.22 19.20
CA VAL A 624 15.24 -0.84 19.83
C VAL A 624 16.40 -0.97 18.84
N ALA A 625 17.18 0.09 18.68
CA ALA A 625 18.40 0.11 17.87
C ALA A 625 19.60 -0.52 18.60
N HIS A 626 20.69 -0.76 17.87
CA HIS A 626 21.90 -1.43 18.41
C HIS A 626 22.60 -0.65 19.52
N ASP A 627 22.36 0.65 19.62
CA ASP A 627 22.89 1.54 20.66
C ASP A 627 22.00 1.62 21.91
N GLY A 628 20.85 0.92 21.91
CA GLY A 628 19.89 0.93 23.00
C GLY A 628 18.87 2.07 22.97
N LEU A 629 18.90 2.93 21.94
CA LEU A 629 17.86 3.93 21.70
C LEU A 629 16.58 3.27 21.15
N ILE A 630 15.43 3.88 21.43
CA ILE A 630 14.17 3.54 20.77
C ILE A 630 14.13 4.26 19.43
N VAL A 631 13.76 3.54 18.38
CA VAL A 631 13.39 4.07 17.06
C VAL A 631 11.90 3.86 16.85
N TRP A 632 11.16 4.89 16.46
CA TRP A 632 9.73 4.77 16.18
C TRP A 632 9.33 5.77 15.10
N THR A 633 8.14 5.60 14.52
CA THR A 633 7.63 6.55 13.53
C THR A 633 6.76 7.58 14.21
N ARG A 634 7.01 8.86 13.93
CA ARG A 634 6.19 9.97 14.40
C ARG A 634 5.59 10.71 13.22
N TRP A 635 4.31 11.05 13.37
CA TRP A 635 3.69 12.02 12.50
C TRP A 635 3.98 13.46 12.95
N ASP A 636 4.89 14.17 12.28
CA ASP A 636 5.18 15.55 12.65
C ASP A 636 4.38 16.55 11.80
N TYR A 637 3.35 17.14 12.40
CA TYR A 637 2.46 18.12 11.78
C TYR A 637 2.84 19.57 11.99
N VAL A 638 3.86 19.84 12.80
CA VAL A 638 4.15 21.19 13.24
C VAL A 638 4.83 21.99 12.13
N ASP A 639 4.04 22.81 11.43
CA ASP A 639 4.44 23.61 10.25
C ASP A 639 4.97 22.77 9.07
N ARG A 640 4.43 21.55 8.93
CA ARG A 640 4.77 20.60 7.86
C ARG A 640 3.54 20.20 7.04
N HIS A 641 3.79 19.55 5.89
CA HIS A 641 2.73 19.08 5.01
C HIS A 641 1.91 17.97 5.67
N GLY A 642 0.59 18.04 5.51
CA GLY A 642 -0.42 17.15 6.09
C GLY A 642 -0.32 15.64 5.79
N VAL A 643 0.68 15.17 5.03
CA VAL A 643 0.63 13.81 4.45
C VAL A 643 1.99 13.12 4.39
N VAL A 644 3.11 13.85 4.42
CA VAL A 644 4.44 13.31 4.12
C VAL A 644 5.44 13.45 5.25
N ALA A 645 4.97 13.65 6.47
CA ALA A 645 5.81 13.86 7.64
C ALA A 645 5.66 12.74 8.67
N HIS A 646 5.51 11.49 8.22
CA HIS A 646 5.47 10.31 9.09
C HIS A 646 6.81 9.57 8.96
N MET A 647 7.79 10.03 9.72
CA MET A 647 9.19 9.63 9.53
C MET A 647 9.77 8.96 10.77
N PRO A 648 10.92 8.26 10.65
CA PRO A 648 11.58 7.64 11.79
C PRO A 648 12.22 8.69 12.72
N TRP A 649 12.11 8.47 14.02
CA TRP A 649 12.71 9.25 15.10
C TRP A 649 13.45 8.33 16.07
N THR A 650 14.43 8.89 16.79
CA THR A 650 15.18 8.20 17.85
C THR A 650 15.07 8.93 19.17
N THR A 651 15.06 8.20 20.29
CA THR A 651 14.97 8.74 21.66
C THR A 651 15.59 7.75 22.64
N THR A 652 16.00 8.25 23.79
CA THR A 652 16.41 7.38 24.90
C THR A 652 15.22 6.59 25.46
N PRO A 653 15.42 5.42 26.10
CA PRO A 653 14.36 4.61 26.70
C PRO A 653 13.40 5.36 27.65
N ASP A 654 13.87 6.42 28.29
CA ASP A 654 13.08 7.28 29.17
C ASP A 654 12.52 8.55 28.48
N GLY A 655 12.61 8.64 27.16
CA GLY A 655 11.99 9.70 26.36
C GLY A 655 12.79 11.00 26.24
N ARG A 656 14.05 11.05 26.66
CA ARG A 656 14.91 12.23 26.48
C ARG A 656 15.45 12.32 25.06
N ASP A 657 15.68 13.56 24.63
CA ASP A 657 16.35 13.89 23.38
C ASP A 657 15.76 13.24 22.10
N PRO A 658 14.45 13.41 21.83
CA PRO A 658 13.86 12.94 20.57
C PRO A 658 14.48 13.67 19.37
N ARG A 659 14.89 12.91 18.35
CA ARG A 659 15.54 13.42 17.13
C ARG A 659 14.97 12.72 15.89
N ALA A 660 14.66 13.48 14.85
CA ALA A 660 14.33 12.92 13.55
C ALA A 660 15.56 12.23 12.96
N VAL A 661 15.37 11.05 12.36
CA VAL A 661 16.42 10.38 11.58
C VAL A 661 16.66 11.13 10.28
N HIS A 662 15.59 11.54 9.61
CA HIS A 662 15.61 12.35 8.38
C HIS A 662 14.22 12.93 8.08
N GLY A 663 14.09 13.67 6.97
CA GLY A 663 12.82 14.10 6.39
C GLY A 663 12.23 15.37 7.00
N ASN A 664 13.09 16.33 7.33
CA ASN A 664 12.65 17.59 7.95
C ASN A 664 11.76 18.47 7.03
N TYR A 665 11.95 18.45 5.71
CA TYR A 665 11.18 19.24 4.74
C TYR A 665 10.66 18.39 3.59
N SER A 666 9.59 17.63 3.82
CA SER A 666 9.17 16.59 2.88
C SER A 666 8.37 17.12 1.67
N PHE A 667 8.82 16.80 0.45
CA PHE A 667 8.10 17.09 -0.81
C PHE A 667 7.37 15.85 -1.33
N ARG A 668 6.03 15.90 -1.37
CA ARG A 668 5.21 14.68 -1.43
C ARG A 668 5.53 13.70 -2.55
N ALA A 669 5.64 14.21 -3.78
CA ALA A 669 5.82 13.35 -4.96
C ALA A 669 7.20 12.66 -5.04
N LYS A 670 8.17 13.06 -4.21
CA LYS A 670 9.57 12.61 -4.33
C LYS A 670 9.98 11.54 -3.32
N ARG A 671 9.07 11.10 -2.44
CA ARG A 671 9.38 10.18 -1.34
C ARG A 671 8.13 9.42 -0.86
N PRO A 672 8.27 8.45 0.07
CA PRO A 672 7.12 7.83 0.73
C PRO A 672 6.27 8.83 1.52
N ASP A 673 4.95 8.60 1.57
CA ASP A 673 4.04 9.33 2.49
C ASP A 673 4.35 9.01 3.96
N MET A 674 4.70 7.74 4.23
CA MET A 674 5.02 7.23 5.54
C MET A 674 6.16 6.23 5.50
N GLU A 675 6.97 6.18 6.55
CA GLU A 675 7.99 5.16 6.79
C GLU A 675 7.71 4.50 8.14
N LEU A 676 7.26 3.24 8.12
CA LEU A 676 6.71 2.50 9.26
C LEU A 676 7.50 1.20 9.51
N ASP A 677 7.22 0.51 10.63
CA ASP A 677 7.88 -0.76 11.02
C ASP A 677 9.42 -0.69 10.99
N VAL A 678 9.98 0.42 11.46
CA VAL A 678 11.42 0.71 11.34
C VAL A 678 12.21 -0.23 12.25
N ARG A 679 13.19 -0.96 11.71
CA ARG A 679 14.06 -1.89 12.47
C ARG A 679 15.53 -1.74 12.11
N ALA A 680 16.39 -1.78 13.11
CA ALA A 680 17.84 -1.75 12.92
C ALA A 680 18.33 -3.04 12.23
N ILE A 681 19.18 -2.90 11.23
CA ILE A 681 19.71 -4.04 10.47
C ILE A 681 20.93 -4.61 11.19
N PRO A 682 20.99 -5.92 11.51
CA PRO A 682 22.15 -6.52 12.18
C PRO A 682 23.48 -6.24 11.47
N GLY A 683 24.50 -5.83 12.23
CA GLY A 683 25.83 -5.52 11.69
C GLY A 683 25.90 -4.29 10.78
N SER A 684 24.85 -3.48 10.75
CA SER A 684 24.74 -2.28 9.91
C SER A 684 24.24 -1.07 10.73
N PRO A 685 24.65 0.15 10.38
CA PRO A 685 24.08 1.38 10.94
C PRO A 685 22.75 1.77 10.28
N LYS A 686 22.26 1.01 9.29
CA LYS A 686 21.05 1.31 8.53
C LYS A 686 19.81 0.68 9.16
N PHE A 687 18.65 1.17 8.75
CA PHE A 687 17.35 0.63 9.11
C PHE A 687 16.65 0.04 7.88
N ILE A 688 15.83 -0.99 8.08
CA ILE A 688 14.78 -1.38 7.14
C ILE A 688 13.46 -0.75 7.60
N ALA A 689 12.62 -0.32 6.67
CA ALA A 689 11.29 0.21 6.93
C ALA A 689 10.30 -0.12 5.80
N THR A 690 9.01 0.02 6.10
CA THR A 690 7.90 -0.09 5.15
C THR A 690 7.46 1.31 4.70
N ALA A 691 7.59 1.61 3.42
CA ALA A 691 7.02 2.80 2.80
C ALA A 691 5.52 2.60 2.55
N ALA A 692 4.67 3.28 3.32
CA ALA A 692 3.22 3.05 3.39
C ALA A 692 2.38 4.28 2.95
N PRO A 693 1.10 4.09 2.56
CA PRO A 693 0.19 5.18 2.23
C PRO A 693 -0.34 5.89 3.47
N HIS A 694 -0.70 7.16 3.34
CA HIS A 694 -1.38 7.91 4.40
C HIS A 694 -2.86 7.51 4.58
N HIS A 695 -3.61 7.29 3.50
CA HIS A 695 -5.01 6.81 3.52
C HIS A 695 -5.08 5.28 3.27
N GLY A 696 -4.26 4.51 3.97
CA GLY A 696 -4.29 3.05 3.93
C GLY A 696 -3.69 2.42 5.18
N GLN A 697 -3.44 1.12 5.13
CA GLN A 697 -2.82 0.36 6.21
C GLN A 697 -1.29 0.34 6.05
N SER A 698 -0.56 -0.11 7.08
CA SER A 698 0.92 -0.07 7.17
C SER A 698 1.66 -1.07 6.27
N PHE A 699 1.32 -1.07 4.98
CA PHE A 699 1.89 -1.97 3.96
C PHE A 699 2.22 -1.18 2.69
N GLY A 700 3.22 -1.62 1.94
CA GLY A 700 3.70 -0.95 0.73
C GLY A 700 5.06 -1.48 0.25
N THR A 701 6.01 -0.58 0.02
CA THR A 701 7.34 -0.88 -0.53
C THR A 701 8.33 -1.08 0.62
N LEU A 702 9.25 -2.05 0.54
CA LEU A 702 10.36 -2.15 1.49
C LEU A 702 11.49 -1.19 1.09
N ILE A 703 12.00 -0.45 2.07
CA ILE A 703 13.06 0.55 1.91
C ILE A 703 14.15 0.38 2.97
N ILE A 704 15.37 0.77 2.63
CA ILE A 704 16.47 0.95 3.57
C ILE A 704 16.70 2.44 3.81
N VAL A 705 16.92 2.81 5.07
CA VAL A 705 17.25 4.18 5.51
C VAL A 705 18.68 4.20 6.05
N ASP A 706 19.58 4.99 5.46
CA ASP A 706 20.92 5.24 6.00
C ASP A 706 20.93 6.58 6.76
N PRO A 707 20.96 6.56 8.11
CA PRO A 707 20.92 7.79 8.92
C PRO A 707 22.17 8.66 8.77
N ARG A 708 23.24 8.18 8.12
CA ARG A 708 24.49 8.91 7.90
C ARG A 708 24.54 9.59 6.53
N ALA A 709 23.64 9.20 5.63
CA ALA A 709 23.53 9.86 4.33
C ALA A 709 22.97 11.27 4.52
N LYS A 710 23.47 12.21 3.72
CA LYS A 710 22.97 13.58 3.75
C LYS A 710 21.47 13.59 3.41
N ASP A 711 20.69 14.19 4.29
CA ASP A 711 19.27 14.44 4.04
C ASP A 711 19.12 15.51 2.95
N ASP A 712 18.57 15.11 1.81
CA ASP A 712 18.23 15.97 0.69
C ASP A 712 16.72 16.26 0.62
N ASP A 713 15.99 15.93 1.69
CA ASP A 713 14.54 16.05 1.82
C ASP A 713 13.75 15.18 0.83
N ALA A 714 14.42 14.25 0.14
CA ALA A 714 13.89 13.33 -0.85
C ALA A 714 14.37 11.89 -0.57
N MET A 715 15.11 11.30 -1.51
CA MET A 715 15.55 9.89 -1.49
C MET A 715 17.04 9.75 -1.16
N GLY A 716 17.73 10.82 -0.74
CA GLY A 716 19.16 10.76 -0.39
C GLY A 716 19.45 9.71 0.69
N PRO A 717 18.74 9.74 1.84
CA PRO A 717 18.85 8.73 2.88
C PRO A 717 18.13 7.41 2.60
N VAL A 718 17.30 7.32 1.55
CA VAL A 718 16.34 6.22 1.36
C VAL A 718 16.60 5.47 0.06
N LYS A 719 16.67 4.14 0.13
CA LYS A 719 16.79 3.27 -1.04
C LYS A 719 15.72 2.18 -1.07
N ARG A 720 15.19 1.88 -2.25
CA ARG A 720 14.18 0.83 -2.48
C ARG A 720 14.85 -0.54 -2.47
N VAL A 721 14.32 -1.45 -1.65
CA VAL A 721 14.68 -2.88 -1.68
C VAL A 721 13.77 -3.63 -2.66
N THR A 722 12.50 -3.24 -2.75
CA THR A 722 11.50 -3.82 -3.67
C THR A 722 11.06 -2.77 -4.72
N PRO A 723 11.92 -2.41 -5.69
CA PRO A 723 11.68 -1.29 -6.60
C PRO A 723 10.51 -1.52 -7.57
N GLU A 724 10.05 -2.76 -7.75
CA GLU A 724 8.91 -3.10 -8.60
C GLU A 724 7.58 -2.51 -8.08
N ILE A 725 7.52 -2.16 -6.78
CA ILE A 725 6.37 -1.49 -6.18
C ILE A 725 6.69 -0.01 -6.00
N ALA A 726 5.99 0.84 -6.77
CA ALA A 726 6.00 2.29 -6.56
C ALA A 726 5.51 2.63 -5.15
N PHE A 727 5.79 3.83 -4.65
CA PHE A 727 5.26 4.20 -3.34
C PHE A 727 3.73 4.35 -3.37
N PRO A 728 3.00 3.75 -2.42
CA PRO A 728 1.56 3.94 -2.30
C PRO A 728 1.20 5.42 -2.16
N GLU A 729 0.10 5.83 -2.82
CA GLU A 729 -0.41 7.21 -2.92
C GLU A 729 0.50 8.25 -3.58
N SER A 730 1.74 8.43 -3.12
CA SER A 730 2.64 9.45 -3.65
C SER A 730 3.08 9.14 -5.09
N GLN A 731 3.10 7.86 -5.47
CA GLN A 731 3.51 7.38 -6.80
C GLN A 731 2.56 6.32 -7.39
N GLY A 732 1.39 6.11 -6.78
CA GLY A 732 0.36 5.20 -7.30
C GLY A 732 0.65 3.70 -7.15
N GLY A 733 1.56 3.34 -6.23
CA GLY A 733 1.84 1.94 -5.91
C GLY A 733 0.81 1.27 -5.01
N THR A 734 1.09 0.03 -4.63
CA THR A 734 0.17 -0.88 -3.93
C THR A 734 0.73 -1.31 -2.57
N ILE A 735 -0.13 -1.86 -1.72
CA ILE A 735 0.23 -2.27 -0.35
C ILE A 735 0.83 -3.69 -0.29
N ALA A 736 1.83 -3.97 -1.13
CA ALA A 736 2.26 -5.35 -1.42
C ALA A 736 3.12 -6.01 -0.34
N TYR A 737 4.02 -5.27 0.34
CA TYR A 737 4.93 -5.79 1.37
C TYR A 737 4.70 -5.12 2.73
N GLY A 738 5.24 -5.70 3.80
CA GLY A 738 5.37 -5.01 5.09
C GLY A 738 6.06 -5.85 6.15
N GLU A 739 6.12 -5.31 7.37
CA GLU A 739 6.48 -6.03 8.60
C GLU A 739 7.84 -6.80 8.51
N ALA A 740 8.82 -6.22 7.82
CA ALA A 740 10.10 -6.88 7.56
C ALA A 740 10.94 -7.09 8.84
N TRP A 741 11.51 -8.28 8.97
CA TRP A 741 12.55 -8.63 9.94
C TRP A 741 13.90 -8.76 9.23
N PRO A 742 14.87 -7.86 9.49
CA PRO A 742 16.16 -7.89 8.81
C PRO A 742 17.08 -8.99 9.36
N LEU A 743 17.71 -9.74 8.46
CA LEU A 743 18.81 -10.68 8.77
C LEU A 743 20.17 -10.06 8.42
N SER A 744 20.22 -9.26 7.35
CA SER A 744 21.33 -8.40 6.94
C SER A 744 20.78 -7.26 6.07
N GLU A 745 21.64 -6.43 5.48
CA GLU A 745 21.20 -5.42 4.49
C GLU A 745 20.60 -6.04 3.22
N ASP A 746 20.91 -7.30 2.93
CA ASP A 746 20.50 -7.97 1.69
C ASP A 746 19.42 -9.04 1.91
N TYR A 747 19.13 -9.45 3.15
CA TYR A 747 18.21 -10.55 3.44
C TYR A 747 17.18 -10.19 4.51
N HIS A 748 15.90 -10.37 4.20
CA HIS A 748 14.79 -10.01 5.06
C HIS A 748 13.72 -11.10 5.06
N ILE A 749 13.12 -11.37 6.22
CA ILE A 749 11.85 -12.10 6.28
C ILE A 749 10.74 -11.07 6.34
N CYS A 750 9.75 -11.13 5.47
CA CYS A 750 8.66 -10.15 5.44
C CYS A 750 7.34 -10.81 5.07
N VAL A 751 6.29 -10.00 5.04
CA VAL A 751 4.99 -10.43 4.52
C VAL A 751 4.77 -9.87 3.12
N TYR A 752 4.19 -10.66 2.22
CA TYR A 752 3.94 -10.28 0.82
C TYR A 752 2.60 -10.84 0.33
N ASP A 753 1.82 -9.99 -0.34
CA ASP A 753 0.59 -10.35 -1.06
C ASP A 753 0.86 -10.32 -2.57
N ALA A 754 1.05 -11.51 -3.15
CA ALA A 754 1.28 -11.67 -4.59
C ALA A 754 0.13 -11.15 -5.47
N ALA A 755 -1.08 -11.05 -4.92
CA ALA A 755 -2.24 -10.54 -5.63
C ALA A 755 -2.31 -9.00 -5.66
N ALA A 756 -1.55 -8.30 -4.80
CA ALA A 756 -1.65 -6.84 -4.63
C ALA A 756 -1.29 -6.02 -5.88
N GLY A 757 -0.72 -6.63 -6.93
CA GLY A 757 -0.43 -5.97 -8.22
C GLY A 757 0.60 -4.84 -8.13
N THR A 758 0.98 -4.25 -9.27
CA THR A 758 2.06 -3.24 -9.35
C THR A 758 1.57 -1.79 -9.48
N HIS A 759 0.38 -1.57 -10.07
CA HIS A 759 -0.20 -0.24 -10.26
C HIS A 759 -1.73 -0.27 -10.28
N THR A 760 -2.37 0.42 -9.33
CA THR A 760 -3.64 1.10 -9.60
C THR A 760 -3.72 2.36 -8.77
N SER A 761 -3.95 3.50 -9.41
CA SER A 761 -4.37 4.72 -8.76
C SER A 761 -5.78 4.52 -8.17
N GLY A 762 -5.93 4.42 -6.85
CA GLY A 762 -7.26 4.44 -6.22
C GLY A 762 -7.49 3.70 -4.90
N GLY A 763 -6.48 3.05 -4.30
CA GLY A 763 -6.62 2.43 -2.97
C GLY A 763 -5.94 1.06 -2.87
N PRO A 764 -5.89 0.46 -1.68
CA PRO A 764 -5.22 -0.82 -1.45
C PRO A 764 -5.90 -1.97 -2.21
N VAL A 765 -5.17 -2.61 -3.14
CA VAL A 765 -5.65 -3.69 -4.03
C VAL A 765 -5.27 -5.09 -3.53
N GLY A 766 -4.65 -5.20 -2.35
CA GLY A 766 -4.36 -6.49 -1.72
C GLY A 766 -5.64 -7.13 -1.18
N LYS A 767 -5.73 -8.46 -1.23
CA LYS A 767 -6.78 -9.20 -0.49
C LYS A 767 -6.52 -9.17 1.01
N GLY A 768 -5.32 -8.76 1.43
CA GLY A 768 -4.90 -8.76 2.82
C GLY A 768 -4.57 -10.16 3.33
N VAL A 769 -4.33 -11.11 2.42
CA VAL A 769 -3.97 -12.51 2.72
C VAL A 769 -2.47 -12.67 2.46
N TYR A 770 -1.66 -11.99 3.27
CA TYR A 770 -0.22 -12.02 3.12
C TYR A 770 0.37 -13.39 3.46
N GLY A 771 1.35 -13.84 2.67
CA GLY A 771 2.23 -14.95 3.03
C GLY A 771 3.53 -14.46 3.66
N ILE A 772 4.24 -15.34 4.35
CA ILE A 772 5.58 -15.12 4.90
C ILE A 772 6.62 -15.49 3.84
N TYR A 773 7.55 -14.58 3.56
CA TYR A 773 8.58 -14.73 2.53
C TYR A 773 9.97 -14.46 3.06
N LEU A 774 10.95 -15.17 2.50
CA LEU A 774 12.33 -14.70 2.45
C LEU A 774 12.49 -13.84 1.20
N VAL A 775 12.86 -12.59 1.36
CA VAL A 775 13.13 -11.64 0.28
C VAL A 775 14.58 -11.18 0.37
N ASP A 776 15.26 -11.18 -0.77
CA ASP A 776 16.59 -10.59 -0.88
C ASP A 776 16.59 -9.28 -1.67
N SER A 777 17.65 -8.50 -1.49
CA SER A 777 17.88 -7.24 -2.20
C SER A 777 18.18 -7.42 -3.69
N PHE A 778 18.46 -8.64 -4.16
CA PHE A 778 18.64 -8.94 -5.58
C PHE A 778 17.29 -9.10 -6.31
N GLY A 779 16.18 -9.10 -5.57
CA GLY A 779 14.82 -9.19 -6.10
C GLY A 779 14.25 -10.61 -6.15
N ASN A 780 14.88 -11.58 -5.48
CA ASN A 780 14.33 -12.93 -5.31
C ASN A 780 13.35 -12.98 -4.13
N LYS A 781 12.35 -13.86 -4.24
CA LYS A 781 11.30 -14.05 -3.22
C LYS A 781 10.96 -15.52 -3.08
N GLU A 782 11.11 -16.06 -1.87
CA GLU A 782 10.83 -17.45 -1.55
C GLU A 782 9.71 -17.55 -0.52
N LEU A 783 8.60 -18.18 -0.92
CA LEU A 783 7.47 -18.44 -0.03
C LEU A 783 7.90 -19.43 1.07
N ILE A 784 7.78 -19.00 2.32
CA ILE A 784 8.01 -19.82 3.51
C ILE A 784 6.70 -20.49 3.91
N TYR A 785 5.65 -19.70 4.13
CA TYR A 785 4.34 -20.17 4.58
C TYR A 785 3.22 -19.19 4.19
N ARG A 786 2.04 -19.72 3.86
CA ARG A 786 0.82 -18.94 3.64
C ARG A 786 -0.36 -19.72 4.20
N ASP A 787 -1.32 -19.02 4.77
CA ASP A 787 -2.66 -19.55 5.01
C ASP A 787 -3.62 -18.93 3.99
N ALA A 788 -4.34 -19.76 3.24
CA ALA A 788 -5.24 -19.29 2.19
C ALA A 788 -6.49 -18.58 2.77
N ALA A 789 -6.82 -18.80 4.05
CA ALA A 789 -8.01 -18.25 4.68
C ALA A 789 -7.75 -16.93 5.42
N ILE A 790 -6.50 -16.62 5.79
CA ILE A 790 -6.18 -15.46 6.64
C ILE A 790 -4.73 -15.00 6.44
N GLY A 791 -4.49 -13.69 6.55
CA GLY A 791 -3.16 -13.11 6.44
C GLY A 791 -2.22 -13.57 7.56
N CYS A 792 -0.97 -13.83 7.19
CA CYS A 792 0.14 -14.05 8.12
C CYS A 792 0.92 -12.75 8.31
N HIS A 793 1.18 -12.37 9.56
CA HIS A 793 1.68 -11.07 9.96
C HIS A 793 2.85 -11.16 10.95
N ASN A 794 3.72 -10.14 10.93
CA ASN A 794 4.82 -9.91 11.85
C ASN A 794 5.75 -11.13 12.05
N PRO A 795 6.30 -11.73 10.98
CA PRO A 795 7.21 -12.86 11.12
C PRO A 795 8.52 -12.44 11.81
N MET A 796 8.92 -13.16 12.86
CA MET A 796 10.18 -12.92 13.57
C MET A 796 10.80 -14.21 14.10
N PRO A 797 12.14 -14.33 14.11
CA PRO A 797 12.83 -15.42 14.78
C PRO A 797 12.42 -15.53 16.25
N LEU A 798 11.94 -16.70 16.65
CA LEU A 798 11.69 -17.04 18.05
C LEU A 798 12.95 -17.69 18.62
N ALA A 799 13.98 -16.87 18.80
CA ALA A 799 15.31 -17.28 19.24
C ALA A 799 16.01 -16.14 20.01
N PRO A 800 17.05 -16.45 20.82
CA PRO A 800 17.87 -15.42 21.44
C PRO A 800 18.50 -14.48 20.40
N ARG A 801 18.55 -13.19 20.70
CA ARG A 801 19.18 -12.15 19.88
C ARG A 801 20.11 -11.26 20.73
N PRO A 802 21.10 -10.60 20.12
CA PRO A 802 21.97 -9.68 20.86
C PRO A 802 21.15 -8.62 21.61
N LYS A 803 21.45 -8.47 22.90
CA LYS A 803 20.83 -7.46 23.78
C LYS A 803 21.64 -6.16 23.68
N PRO A 804 21.06 -5.04 23.22
CA PRO A 804 21.73 -3.74 23.17
C PRO A 804 22.16 -3.25 24.57
N PRO A 805 23.06 -2.26 24.65
CA PRO A 805 23.43 -1.63 25.91
C PRO A 805 22.20 -1.06 26.64
N VAL A 806 22.24 -1.12 27.98
CA VAL A 806 21.26 -0.43 28.81
C VAL A 806 21.70 1.03 28.95
N ILE A 807 20.84 1.97 28.52
CA ILE A 807 21.07 3.41 28.69
C ILE A 807 20.65 3.80 30.11
N SER A 808 21.53 4.50 30.82
CA SER A 808 21.24 4.96 32.19
C SER A 808 20.10 5.98 32.22
N GLU A 809 19.07 5.68 32.99
CA GLU A 809 17.98 6.59 33.33
C GLU A 809 18.35 7.39 34.60
N PRO A 810 18.22 8.72 34.62
CA PRO A 810 18.37 9.50 35.85
C PRO A 810 17.31 9.04 36.88
N ALA A 811 17.73 8.72 38.10
CA ALA A 811 16.90 8.05 39.12
C ALA A 811 15.75 8.89 39.74
N LYS A 812 15.11 9.82 39.02
CA LYS A 812 14.05 10.67 39.58
C LYS A 812 12.68 10.35 38.98
N GLN A 813 12.00 9.37 39.59
CA GLN A 813 10.55 9.45 39.74
C GLN A 813 10.26 10.69 40.60
N LEU A 814 9.71 11.74 40.01
CA LEU A 814 9.26 12.90 40.78
C LEU A 814 7.85 12.64 41.32
N ALA A 815 7.59 13.07 42.54
CA ALA A 815 6.28 12.94 43.17
C ALA A 815 5.21 13.69 42.36
N ALA A 816 3.99 13.13 42.29
CA ALA A 816 2.86 13.73 41.60
C ALA A 816 2.58 15.17 42.10
N GLY A 817 2.43 16.12 41.18
CA GLY A 817 2.03 17.50 41.48
C GLY A 817 3.15 18.53 41.63
N GLN A 818 4.43 18.16 41.50
CA GLN A 818 5.52 19.14 41.43
C GLN A 818 5.67 19.72 40.01
N PRO A 819 5.87 21.05 39.85
CA PRO A 819 6.30 21.61 38.57
C PRO A 819 7.62 20.96 38.16
N VAL A 820 7.60 20.29 37.01
CA VAL A 820 8.77 19.65 36.45
C VAL A 820 9.37 20.55 35.38
N GLU A 821 10.67 20.81 35.48
CA GLU A 821 11.41 21.69 34.58
C GLU A 821 12.54 20.92 33.90
N GLY A 822 12.92 21.38 32.72
CA GLY A 822 14.15 20.99 32.03
C GLY A 822 14.97 22.22 31.68
N THR A 823 16.25 22.03 31.36
CA THR A 823 17.16 23.11 30.97
C THR A 823 17.54 22.97 29.50
N MET A 824 17.40 24.06 28.75
CA MET A 824 17.78 24.18 27.35
C MET A 824 18.99 25.11 27.21
N ALA A 825 19.91 24.73 26.34
CA ALA A 825 20.98 25.58 25.85
C ALA A 825 20.98 25.58 24.31
N VAL A 826 21.17 26.74 23.70
CA VAL A 826 21.46 26.91 22.27
C VAL A 826 22.82 27.59 22.19
N LEU A 827 23.78 26.96 21.51
CA LEU A 827 25.15 27.49 21.46
C LEU A 827 25.23 28.74 20.58
N ASP A 828 24.67 28.70 19.37
CA ASP A 828 24.64 29.85 18.48
C ASP A 828 23.41 29.80 17.57
N VAL A 829 22.47 30.73 17.76
CA VAL A 829 21.28 30.83 16.90
C VAL A 829 21.61 31.17 15.45
N TYR A 830 22.72 31.85 15.17
CA TYR A 830 23.12 32.24 13.82
C TYR A 830 23.64 31.05 13.00
N ASN A 831 24.08 29.97 13.67
CA ASN A 831 24.34 28.70 13.03
C ASN A 831 23.00 28.04 12.63
N SER A 832 22.53 28.34 11.43
CA SER A 832 21.20 27.94 10.96
C SER A 832 21.24 27.32 9.56
N LEU A 833 20.25 26.50 9.22
CA LEU A 833 20.18 25.82 7.92
C LEU A 833 20.26 26.78 6.72
N LYS A 834 19.61 27.94 6.85
CA LYS A 834 19.50 28.94 5.78
C LYS A 834 20.08 30.25 6.27
N PRO A 835 20.99 30.89 5.50
CA PRO A 835 21.54 32.17 5.88
C PRO A 835 20.43 33.22 5.96
N TRP A 836 20.48 34.04 6.99
CA TRP A 836 19.56 35.17 7.16
C TRP A 836 20.10 36.42 6.42
N PRO A 837 19.25 37.42 6.14
CA PRO A 837 19.71 38.69 5.59
C PRO A 837 20.85 39.30 6.42
N ALA A 838 21.82 39.90 5.73
CA ALA A 838 22.96 40.53 6.38
C ALA A 838 22.49 41.61 7.39
N GLY A 839 23.09 41.61 8.58
CA GLY A 839 22.75 42.56 9.64
C GLY A 839 21.52 42.20 10.47
N THR A 840 20.87 41.04 10.22
CA THR A 840 19.81 40.52 11.10
C THR A 840 20.37 40.35 12.51
N LYS A 841 19.79 41.04 13.51
CA LYS A 841 20.19 40.89 14.91
C LYS A 841 19.11 40.19 15.70
N ILE A 842 19.47 39.07 16.32
CA ILE A 842 18.57 38.32 17.21
C ILE A 842 18.68 38.88 18.63
N LYS A 843 17.53 39.05 19.29
CA LYS A 843 17.44 39.53 20.67
C LYS A 843 16.78 38.57 21.64
N ALA A 844 15.93 37.68 21.14
CA ALA A 844 15.22 36.75 22.00
C ALA A 844 14.81 35.47 21.27
N LEU A 845 14.58 34.40 22.02
CA LEU A 845 13.80 33.25 21.60
C LEU A 845 12.41 33.34 22.22
N ARG A 846 11.36 33.18 21.40
CA ARG A 846 10.01 32.94 21.89
C ARG A 846 9.79 31.44 22.07
N VAL A 847 9.32 31.06 23.26
CA VAL A 847 9.02 29.67 23.60
C VAL A 847 7.51 29.48 23.59
N TYR A 848 7.04 28.53 22.80
CA TYR A 848 5.64 28.09 22.75
C TYR A 848 5.50 26.69 23.32
N GLN A 849 4.34 26.42 23.91
CA GLN A 849 3.80 25.07 24.02
C GLN A 849 2.91 24.80 22.80
N VAL A 850 3.12 23.66 22.14
CA VAL A 850 2.14 23.10 21.19
C VAL A 850 1.05 22.39 21.99
N LEU A 851 -0.21 22.73 21.71
CA LEU A 851 -1.36 22.22 22.46
C LEU A 851 -2.01 21.05 21.73
N PRO A 852 -2.15 19.88 22.38
CA PRO A 852 -2.96 18.79 21.86
C PRO A 852 -4.38 19.26 21.56
N GLN A 853 -4.96 18.74 20.48
CA GLN A 853 -6.34 19.03 20.15
C GLN A 853 -7.29 18.26 21.10
N THR A 854 -8.23 18.97 21.70
CA THR A 854 -9.13 18.42 22.73
C THR A 854 -10.45 17.87 22.19
N LEU A 855 -10.81 18.18 20.93
CA LEU A 855 -12.06 17.74 20.29
C LEU A 855 -11.75 17.12 18.93
N GLY A 856 -12.53 16.13 18.51
CA GLY A 856 -12.43 15.56 17.16
C GLY A 856 -12.52 16.63 16.07
N SER A 857 -11.75 16.46 14.99
CA SER A 857 -11.63 17.45 13.90
C SER A 857 -12.88 17.57 13.01
N GLN A 858 -13.93 16.79 13.28
CA GLN A 858 -15.27 17.07 12.75
C GLN A 858 -15.88 18.35 13.36
N ALA A 859 -15.56 18.64 14.63
CA ALA A 859 -16.12 19.75 15.38
C ALA A 859 -15.27 21.04 15.28
N LEU A 860 -14.05 20.94 14.77
CA LEU A 860 -13.08 22.04 14.71
C LEU A 860 -12.47 22.15 13.30
N PRO A 861 -12.10 23.36 12.86
CA PRO A 861 -11.41 23.52 11.58
C PRO A 861 -10.08 22.78 11.57
N HIS A 862 -9.71 22.25 10.39
CA HIS A 862 -8.46 21.53 10.16
C HIS A 862 -7.21 22.36 10.50
N SER A 863 -7.28 23.68 10.46
CA SER A 863 -6.20 24.60 10.84
C SER A 863 -6.73 25.69 11.77
N THR A 864 -5.97 26.02 12.81
CA THR A 864 -6.33 27.06 13.79
C THR A 864 -5.80 28.44 13.42
N GLY A 865 -5.25 28.61 12.21
CA GLY A 865 -4.69 29.87 11.70
C GLY A 865 -4.62 29.92 10.17
N VAL A 866 -4.20 31.07 9.63
CA VAL A 866 -4.04 31.27 8.18
C VAL A 866 -2.95 30.33 7.66
N GLN A 867 -3.33 29.45 6.73
CA GLN A 867 -2.36 28.64 6.00
C GLN A 867 -1.55 29.54 5.07
N ILE A 868 -0.23 29.36 5.05
CA ILE A 868 0.60 30.02 4.03
C ILE A 868 0.20 29.42 2.67
N PRO A 869 -0.20 30.24 1.68
CA PRO A 869 -0.67 29.76 0.38
C PRO A 869 0.24 28.69 -0.23
N PHE A 870 -0.36 27.69 -0.87
CA PHE A 870 0.31 26.60 -1.61
C PHE A 870 1.05 25.54 -0.78
N THR A 871 0.97 25.54 0.55
CA THR A 871 1.76 24.59 1.38
C THR A 871 0.97 23.41 1.97
N LEU A 872 -0.37 23.41 1.91
CA LEU A 872 -1.22 22.45 2.66
C LEU A 872 -0.75 22.23 4.12
N SER A 873 -0.09 23.25 4.69
CA SER A 873 0.51 23.19 6.02
C SER A 873 -0.57 23.37 7.07
N VAL A 874 -0.51 22.59 8.15
CA VAL A 874 -1.48 22.64 9.25
C VAL A 874 -0.94 23.55 10.34
N ASN A 875 -1.61 24.69 10.56
CA ASN A 875 -1.28 25.57 11.67
C ASN A 875 -1.95 25.05 12.95
N VAL A 876 -1.14 24.65 13.93
CA VAL A 876 -1.56 24.03 15.19
C VAL A 876 -1.76 25.07 16.31
N ALA A 877 -2.60 24.74 17.29
CA ALA A 877 -2.82 25.61 18.44
C ALA A 877 -1.54 25.72 19.29
N ARG A 878 -1.13 26.95 19.62
CA ARG A 878 0.09 27.24 20.37
C ARG A 878 -0.20 28.22 21.51
N LYS A 879 0.48 28.04 22.64
CA LYS A 879 0.47 28.96 23.77
C LYS A 879 1.86 29.53 23.98
N VAL A 880 2.00 30.85 23.95
CA VAL A 880 3.27 31.50 24.34
C VAL A 880 3.51 31.24 25.82
N LEU A 881 4.64 30.61 26.14
CA LEU A 881 5.10 30.41 27.51
C LEU A 881 5.92 31.60 27.99
N GLY A 882 6.70 32.20 27.09
CA GLY A 882 7.50 33.38 27.38
C GLY A 882 8.52 33.67 26.30
N THR A 883 9.41 34.61 26.59
CA THR A 883 10.58 34.96 25.78
C THR A 883 11.83 34.90 26.64
N VAL A 884 12.92 34.39 26.09
CA VAL A 884 14.23 34.33 26.75
C VAL A 884 15.23 35.17 25.96
N PRO A 885 16.14 35.91 26.62
CA PRO A 885 17.14 36.70 25.92
C PRO A 885 18.09 35.80 25.14
N VAL A 886 18.57 36.31 24.01
CA VAL A 886 19.71 35.75 23.26
C VAL A 886 20.89 36.69 23.47
N GLU A 887 22.01 36.11 23.88
CA GLU A 887 23.25 36.85 24.16
C GLU A 887 23.86 37.41 22.86
N SER A 888 24.83 38.33 23.00
CA SER A 888 25.46 38.97 21.85
C SER A 888 26.22 38.00 20.94
N ASP A 889 26.66 36.86 21.48
CA ASP A 889 27.32 35.79 20.74
C ASP A 889 26.33 34.80 20.08
N GLY A 890 25.03 35.04 20.21
CA GLY A 890 23.98 34.16 19.67
C GLY A 890 23.57 33.02 20.59
N SER A 891 24.18 32.89 21.78
CA SER A 891 23.85 31.82 22.72
C SER A 891 22.59 32.12 23.53
N ALA A 892 21.94 31.07 24.03
CA ALA A 892 20.81 31.18 24.96
C ALA A 892 20.82 30.00 25.95
N HIS A 893 20.56 30.25 27.23
CA HIS A 893 20.45 29.24 28.28
C HIS A 893 19.26 29.52 29.19
N PHE A 894 18.31 28.60 29.28
CA PHE A 894 17.03 28.85 29.92
C PHE A 894 16.32 27.59 30.40
N ILE A 895 15.39 27.77 31.33
CA ILE A 895 14.52 26.70 31.83
C ILE A 895 13.20 26.68 31.07
N VAL A 896 12.63 25.49 30.90
CA VAL A 896 11.34 25.24 30.25
C VAL A 896 10.53 24.23 31.06
N PRO A 897 9.20 24.26 30.98
CA PRO A 897 8.41 23.19 31.58
C PRO A 897 8.69 21.85 30.89
N ALA A 898 8.96 20.81 31.68
CA ALA A 898 9.11 19.45 31.21
C ALA A 898 7.74 18.78 30.97
N GLY A 899 7.73 17.67 30.22
CA GLY A 899 6.51 16.93 29.87
C GLY A 899 5.55 17.69 28.95
N LYS A 900 6.03 18.73 28.27
CA LYS A 900 5.25 19.53 27.32
C LYS A 900 5.95 19.55 25.98
N GLU A 901 5.17 19.57 24.91
CA GLU A 901 5.68 19.79 23.57
C GLU A 901 5.97 21.27 23.36
N LEU A 902 7.23 21.57 23.04
CA LEU A 902 7.85 22.89 22.97
C LEU A 902 8.25 23.24 21.54
N PHE A 903 8.04 24.50 21.17
CA PHE A 903 8.33 25.06 19.87
C PHE A 903 9.01 26.42 20.03
N PHE A 904 10.01 26.71 19.20
CA PHE A 904 10.85 27.90 19.33
C PHE A 904 10.77 28.83 18.11
N GLN A 905 10.82 30.14 18.33
CA GLN A 905 11.04 31.15 17.29
C GLN A 905 12.17 32.09 17.70
N VAL A 906 13.14 32.32 16.81
CA VAL A 906 14.13 33.41 16.97
C VAL A 906 13.48 34.73 16.58
N LEU A 907 13.66 35.75 17.43
CA LEU A 907 13.09 37.09 17.27
C LEU A 907 14.17 38.14 17.03
N ASP A 908 13.90 39.06 16.12
CA ASP A 908 14.74 40.23 15.88
C ASP A 908 14.57 41.31 16.97
N GLU A 909 15.28 42.42 16.80
CA GLU A 909 15.20 43.63 17.65
C GLU A 909 13.82 44.30 17.71
N ASN A 910 12.92 44.01 16.77
CA ASN A 910 11.54 44.50 16.74
C ASN A 910 10.55 43.47 17.34
N GLY A 911 11.04 42.31 17.81
CA GLY A 911 10.21 41.23 18.31
C GLY A 911 9.50 40.43 17.21
N LEU A 912 9.90 40.59 15.94
CA LEU A 912 9.37 39.85 14.80
C LEU A 912 10.11 38.52 14.65
N ALA A 913 9.37 37.46 14.32
CA ALA A 913 9.96 36.14 14.11
C ALA A 913 10.80 36.12 12.82
N VAL A 914 12.09 35.83 12.95
CA VAL A 914 13.03 35.66 11.83
C VAL A 914 12.95 34.24 11.28
N GLN A 915 12.96 33.26 12.17
CA GLN A 915 12.86 31.84 11.84
C GLN A 915 12.07 31.12 12.94
N SER A 916 11.28 30.14 12.52
CA SER A 916 10.56 29.24 13.40
C SER A 916 11.12 27.83 13.27
N MET A 917 11.14 27.11 14.38
CA MET A 917 11.35 25.66 14.37
C MET A 917 10.33 25.01 13.44
N ARG A 918 10.74 24.01 12.65
CA ARG A 918 9.82 23.24 11.77
C ARG A 918 9.62 21.83 12.29
N SER A 919 9.24 21.76 13.55
CA SER A 919 8.93 20.57 14.35
C SER A 919 8.65 21.07 15.77
N ALA A 920 8.52 20.17 16.73
CA ALA A 920 8.57 20.48 18.14
C ALA A 920 9.45 19.48 18.89
N THR A 921 9.73 19.78 20.14
CA THR A 921 10.52 18.92 21.01
C THR A 921 9.97 18.89 22.42
N HIS A 922 10.51 18.06 23.29
CA HIS A 922 10.15 18.09 24.71
C HIS A 922 11.37 17.74 25.55
N LEU A 923 11.24 17.99 26.86
CA LEU A 923 12.22 17.60 27.86
C LEU A 923 11.53 16.74 28.92
N GLN A 924 12.24 15.72 29.37
CA GLN A 924 11.90 14.99 30.59
C GLN A 924 12.27 15.80 31.83
N PRO A 925 11.67 15.51 33.00
CA PRO A 925 11.99 16.24 34.22
C PRO A 925 13.48 16.17 34.58
N GLY A 926 14.10 17.33 34.79
CA GLY A 926 15.53 17.46 35.11
C GLY A 926 16.47 17.23 33.93
N GLU A 927 15.96 16.99 32.71
CA GLU A 927 16.76 16.87 31.51
C GLU A 927 17.52 18.19 31.24
N LYS A 928 18.77 18.06 30.81
CA LYS A 928 19.56 19.16 30.27
C LYS A 928 19.86 18.85 28.82
N ARG A 929 19.47 19.76 27.93
CA ARG A 929 19.61 19.57 26.48
C ARG A 929 20.27 20.76 25.83
N THR A 930 21.15 20.47 24.88
CA THR A 930 21.91 21.47 24.13
C THR A 930 21.69 21.29 22.64
N CYS A 931 21.36 22.37 21.94
CA CYS A 931 21.37 22.46 20.48
C CYS A 931 22.60 23.24 20.02
N GLN A 932 23.24 22.81 18.93
CA GLN A 932 24.36 23.56 18.35
C GLN A 932 23.87 24.85 17.68
N GLY A 933 22.73 24.81 17.00
CA GLY A 933 22.15 26.00 16.39
C GLY A 933 20.68 25.85 16.02
N CYS A 934 20.20 26.70 15.10
CA CYS A 934 18.81 26.74 14.65
C CYS A 934 18.62 25.89 13.39
N HIS A 935 18.36 24.59 13.57
CA HIS A 935 18.32 23.60 12.48
C HIS A 935 19.65 23.53 11.72
N GLU A 936 20.77 23.49 12.43
CA GLU A 936 22.10 23.35 11.81
C GLU A 936 22.13 22.15 10.81
N PRO A 937 22.86 22.25 9.69
CA PRO A 937 23.07 21.11 8.80
C PRO A 937 23.63 19.92 9.58
N LYS A 938 22.97 18.76 9.47
CA LYS A 938 23.35 17.52 10.14
C LYS A 938 24.05 16.56 9.19
#